data_AF-A0A1H3IZU8-F1
#
_entry.id   AF-A0A1H3IZU8-F1
#
_cell.length_a   1.000
_cell.length_b   1.000
_cell.length_c   1.000
_cell.angle_alpha   90.00
_cell.angle_beta   90.00
_cell.angle_gamma   90.00
#
_symmetry.space_group_name_H-M   'P 1'
#
loop_
_entity.id
_entity.type
_entity.pdbx_description
1 polymer ?
#
loop_
_entity_poly.entity_id
_entity_poly.type
_entity_poly.pdbx_seq_one_letter_code
_entity_poly.pdbx_strand_id
1 'polypeptide(L)'
;MISVSQVVPGGFRTVRQAVHAAPEGATISVAPGRYRENLVLTRDVTIVAEDGPGTVLISSDTGVVVEVAAAVALSGIELEGTDAEQAPVVVGAGRLVMVECAVRGDSWAAAFAHGTGGLVLRDSLLSNPSGAGVVVTSQAGSSVHNSTFEDLGTSAVVVAERGLLDVRGSTVRKSGGNGFYLSGHAEFTAVDSGIADCGDKPAVAVEDHATAVLRRISVRDAAGLGFFLKTTGLVDLTECAVESSAAEAFLAEGTGRLSLRDCDVRRSARYGMRFAGTSTAVLQDCRVSDVEGTGVAVEQRSTVEFHGLEVRACRDDGVQLTSKEEAVLHGLAIRDCAHNGIVVRGANARFEALEVERAQRAAVEVVADGHALLRGCVVRAVGGPGIAVSGGTLTAEDGDLHGCGGDGVVLADGASGVLTRCRIRAGGGHGVHIAAAAKARMSDCELHGNDGDGIRVATDRDVVVRDCSLRENGGSGLRQQVVSTSIAVENVSSSGNGVADAFGTAQAVPAAAVPAEPAAPRSGRAAENSPAEELQALVGLENVKREVATLVNLNRMAKLRVEAGLSAPPMSRHLVFAGAPGTGKTTVARLYGAILAGLGVLESGHLVEVARADLVAQIVGGTAIKTTEAFREAIGGVLFIDEAYTLSAQSGGTGPDFGREAIDTLVKLMEDHRDEAVVIVAGYSREMADFLATNPGLESRFSRTIEFPNYSAAELVTIVRQQCSRHDYRLDERAAELLLRYFDEMPKDATFGNGRTARKTFELIVDHQASRLAASPAVATSDLTQLLPEDMPFAQPIPSHSTAAAEVADVDR
;
A
#
# COMPACT_ATOMS: atom_id res chain seq x y z
N MET A 1 -40.99 43.76 11.18
CA MET A 1 -40.55 43.25 9.87
C MET A 1 -40.00 44.44 9.10
N ILE A 2 -38.72 44.37 8.71
CA ILE A 2 -38.03 45.42 7.95
C ILE A 2 -38.01 44.99 6.50
N SER A 3 -38.34 45.87 5.55
CA SER A 3 -38.33 45.56 4.11
C SER A 3 -37.14 46.22 3.42
N VAL A 4 -36.47 45.44 2.56
CA VAL A 4 -35.38 45.88 1.68
C VAL A 4 -35.82 45.75 0.23
N SER A 5 -35.77 46.84 -0.52
CA SER A 5 -36.12 46.84 -1.95
C SER A 5 -35.38 47.95 -2.71
N GLN A 6 -34.78 47.59 -3.85
CA GLN A 6 -34.12 48.55 -4.75
C GLN A 6 -35.10 49.37 -5.59
N VAL A 7 -36.37 48.96 -5.71
CA VAL A 7 -37.37 49.58 -6.61
C VAL A 7 -38.53 50.23 -5.87
N VAL A 8 -39.15 49.54 -4.91
CA VAL A 8 -40.29 50.05 -4.12
C VAL A 8 -39.87 51.20 -3.18
N PRO A 9 -40.55 52.37 -3.24
CA PRO A 9 -40.33 53.47 -2.30
C PRO A 9 -40.83 53.14 -0.88
N GLY A 10 -40.09 53.54 0.16
CA GLY A 10 -40.53 53.45 1.57
C GLY A 10 -39.81 52.41 2.45
N GLY A 11 -38.92 51.59 1.89
CA GLY A 11 -38.04 50.65 2.61
C GLY A 11 -36.54 50.99 2.50
N PHE A 12 -35.69 50.15 3.10
CA PHE A 12 -34.23 50.26 2.96
C PHE A 12 -33.79 49.86 1.53
N ARG A 13 -32.75 50.50 0.99
CA ARG A 13 -32.25 50.22 -0.36
C ARG A 13 -31.23 49.09 -0.42
N THR A 14 -30.54 48.82 0.70
CA THR A 14 -29.53 47.76 0.81
C THR A 14 -29.77 46.93 2.07
N VAL A 15 -29.30 45.69 2.07
CA VAL A 15 -29.42 44.77 3.20
C VAL A 15 -28.58 45.28 4.37
N ARG A 16 -27.37 45.82 4.11
CA ARG A 16 -26.50 46.42 5.14
C ARG A 16 -27.19 47.54 5.91
N GLN A 17 -27.92 48.43 5.21
CA GLN A 17 -28.65 49.51 5.88
C GLN A 17 -29.76 48.98 6.80
N ALA A 18 -30.50 47.98 6.33
CA ALA A 18 -31.54 47.33 7.12
C ALA A 18 -30.97 46.63 8.36
N VAL A 19 -29.87 45.89 8.21
CA VAL A 19 -29.16 45.24 9.34
C VAL A 19 -28.70 46.27 10.37
N HIS A 20 -28.15 47.41 9.93
CA HIS A 20 -27.67 48.44 10.85
C HIS A 20 -28.80 49.10 11.66
N ALA A 21 -29.99 49.25 11.06
CA ALA A 21 -31.16 49.83 11.70
C ALA A 21 -32.04 48.80 12.45
N ALA A 22 -31.79 47.50 12.25
CA ALA A 22 -32.58 46.44 12.84
C ALA A 22 -32.37 46.32 14.37
N PRO A 23 -33.45 46.20 15.16
CA PRO A 23 -33.35 45.77 16.56
C PRO A 23 -32.96 44.29 16.65
N GLU A 24 -32.48 43.85 17.82
CA GLU A 24 -32.23 42.43 18.09
C GLU A 24 -33.48 41.58 17.84
N GLY A 25 -33.28 40.42 17.20
CA GLY A 25 -34.32 39.46 16.83
C GLY A 25 -35.18 39.89 15.64
N ALA A 26 -34.84 40.97 14.92
CA ALA A 26 -35.67 41.43 13.81
C ALA A 26 -35.61 40.52 12.57
N THR A 27 -36.76 40.38 11.91
CA THR A 27 -36.85 39.79 10.57
C THR A 27 -36.77 40.86 9.48
N ILE A 28 -35.83 40.68 8.56
CA ILE A 28 -35.58 41.49 7.36
C ILE A 28 -36.07 40.67 6.15
N SER A 29 -37.06 41.19 5.44
CA SER A 29 -37.55 40.62 4.19
C SER A 29 -36.94 41.38 3.02
N VAL A 30 -36.34 40.66 2.08
CA VAL A 30 -35.57 41.20 0.95
C VAL A 30 -36.28 40.89 -0.35
N ALA A 31 -36.70 41.92 -1.07
CA ALA A 31 -37.32 41.80 -2.38
C ALA A 31 -36.34 41.25 -3.42
N PRO A 32 -36.80 40.66 -4.53
CA PRO A 32 -35.93 40.15 -5.58
C PRO A 32 -34.95 41.19 -6.11
N GLY A 33 -33.68 40.80 -6.27
CA GLY A 33 -32.65 41.71 -6.74
C GLY A 33 -31.22 41.22 -6.55
N ARG A 34 -30.28 42.00 -7.08
CA ARG A 34 -28.84 41.81 -6.90
C ARG A 34 -28.27 42.91 -6.01
N TYR A 35 -27.72 42.50 -4.88
CA TYR A 35 -27.22 43.37 -3.82
C TYR A 35 -25.71 43.23 -3.73
N ARG A 36 -24.98 44.27 -4.18
CA ARG A 36 -23.51 44.30 -4.12
C ARG A 36 -23.04 44.92 -2.82
N GLU A 37 -22.82 44.09 -1.81
CA GLU A 37 -22.43 44.54 -0.47
C GLU A 37 -21.87 43.42 0.41
N ASN A 38 -20.94 43.77 1.29
CA ASN A 38 -20.48 42.94 2.41
C ASN A 38 -21.38 43.18 3.63
N LEU A 39 -21.74 42.11 4.34
CA LEU A 39 -22.60 42.11 5.51
C LEU A 39 -21.81 41.63 6.75
N VAL A 40 -21.63 42.52 7.72
CA VAL A 40 -21.08 42.18 9.03
C VAL A 40 -22.24 42.10 10.03
N LEU A 41 -22.56 40.90 10.48
CA LEU A 41 -23.75 40.57 11.25
C LEU A 41 -23.38 40.35 12.73
N THR A 42 -23.42 41.43 13.50
CA THR A 42 -23.07 41.46 14.94
C THR A 42 -24.29 41.50 15.86
N ARG A 43 -25.49 41.32 15.31
CA ARG A 43 -26.77 41.33 16.04
C ARG A 43 -27.62 40.15 15.62
N ASP A 44 -28.50 39.73 16.52
CA ASP A 44 -29.44 38.67 16.23
C ASP A 44 -30.46 39.13 15.19
N VAL A 45 -30.46 38.53 14.00
CA VAL A 45 -31.35 38.91 12.90
C VAL A 45 -31.71 37.69 12.04
N THR A 46 -32.88 37.76 11.41
CA THR A 46 -33.30 36.80 10.38
C THR A 46 -33.47 37.52 9.05
N ILE A 47 -32.82 37.05 7.99
CA ILE A 47 -32.90 37.63 6.65
C ILE A 47 -33.53 36.60 5.71
N VAL A 48 -34.62 37.00 5.04
CA VAL A 48 -35.44 36.09 4.22
C VAL A 48 -35.67 36.71 2.85
N ALA A 49 -35.49 35.92 1.79
CA ALA A 49 -35.94 36.29 0.45
C ALA A 49 -37.48 36.34 0.39
N GLU A 50 -38.04 37.48 0.00
CA GLU A 50 -39.49 37.71 -0.03
C GLU A 50 -40.23 36.72 -0.94
N ASP A 51 -39.66 36.47 -2.13
CA ASP A 51 -40.26 35.61 -3.17
C ASP A 51 -39.60 34.21 -3.23
N GLY A 52 -38.90 33.81 -2.16
CA GLY A 52 -38.28 32.50 -2.02
C GLY A 52 -36.88 32.36 -2.65
N PRO A 53 -36.31 31.13 -2.63
CA PRO A 53 -34.94 30.86 -3.07
C PRO A 53 -34.65 31.27 -4.52
N GLY A 54 -33.43 31.76 -4.78
CA GLY A 54 -32.99 32.15 -6.12
C GLY A 54 -33.45 33.54 -6.58
N THR A 55 -34.21 34.25 -5.76
CA THR A 55 -34.71 35.60 -6.10
C THR A 55 -33.80 36.73 -5.61
N VAL A 56 -33.00 36.46 -4.57
CA VAL A 56 -32.10 37.44 -3.93
C VAL A 56 -30.67 36.95 -4.01
N LEU A 57 -29.82 37.72 -4.69
CA LEU A 57 -28.38 37.51 -4.76
C LEU A 57 -27.64 38.60 -4.00
N ILE A 58 -26.83 38.23 -3.03
CA ILE A 58 -25.90 39.12 -2.34
C ILE A 58 -24.49 38.76 -2.79
N SER A 59 -23.78 39.72 -3.38
CA SER A 59 -22.48 39.47 -3.99
C SER A 59 -21.41 40.46 -3.54
N SER A 60 -20.17 39.99 -3.44
CA SER A 60 -19.01 40.87 -3.28
C SER A 60 -17.83 40.44 -4.14
N ASP A 61 -17.11 41.42 -4.67
CA ASP A 61 -15.83 41.26 -5.38
C ASP A 61 -14.62 41.34 -4.45
N THR A 62 -14.80 41.86 -3.23
CA THR A 62 -13.71 42.08 -2.26
C THR A 62 -14.17 41.82 -0.83
N GLY A 63 -13.39 41.03 -0.10
CA GLY A 63 -13.67 40.61 1.27
C GLY A 63 -14.78 39.57 1.41
N VAL A 64 -15.25 39.42 2.65
CA VAL A 64 -16.29 38.45 3.03
C VAL A 64 -17.68 38.99 2.66
N VAL A 65 -18.52 38.16 2.03
CA VAL A 65 -19.91 38.51 1.70
C VAL A 65 -20.76 38.56 2.96
N VAL A 66 -20.67 37.53 3.80
CA VAL A 66 -21.37 37.43 5.09
C VAL A 66 -20.39 37.03 6.20
N GLU A 67 -20.10 37.97 7.09
CA GLU A 67 -19.32 37.75 8.30
C GLU A 67 -20.24 37.75 9.53
N VAL A 68 -20.20 36.70 10.34
CA VAL A 68 -21.12 36.48 11.47
C VAL A 68 -20.38 36.46 12.80
N ALA A 69 -20.92 37.23 13.75
CA ALA A 69 -20.48 37.29 15.14
C ALA A 69 -21.65 37.22 16.16
N ALA A 70 -22.86 36.86 15.72
CA ALA A 70 -24.10 36.79 16.51
C ALA A 70 -25.01 35.63 16.06
N ALA A 71 -26.25 35.52 16.56
CA ALA A 71 -27.20 34.49 16.12
C ALA A 71 -27.99 34.95 14.88
N VAL A 72 -27.63 34.43 13.72
CA VAL A 72 -28.17 34.84 12.42
C VAL A 72 -28.88 33.68 11.73
N ALA A 73 -30.01 33.98 11.10
CA ALA A 73 -30.67 33.07 10.17
C ALA A 73 -30.79 33.71 8.78
N LEU A 74 -30.42 32.96 7.75
CA LEU A 74 -30.61 33.29 6.33
C LEU A 74 -31.53 32.25 5.70
N SER A 75 -32.51 32.69 4.91
CA SER A 75 -33.42 31.79 4.20
C SER A 75 -33.65 32.25 2.76
N GLY A 76 -33.42 31.35 1.80
CA GLY A 76 -33.64 31.61 0.37
C GLY A 76 -32.65 32.59 -0.27
N ILE A 77 -31.49 32.83 0.36
CA ILE A 77 -30.50 33.82 -0.11
C ILE A 77 -29.39 33.13 -0.93
N GLU A 78 -29.06 33.69 -2.10
CA GLU A 78 -27.85 33.34 -2.83
C GLU A 78 -26.70 34.27 -2.43
N LEU A 79 -25.53 33.70 -2.15
CA LEU A 79 -24.31 34.39 -1.80
C LEU A 79 -23.24 34.12 -2.85
N GLU A 80 -22.61 35.16 -3.39
CA GLU A 80 -21.55 35.05 -4.40
C GLU A 80 -20.33 35.89 -3.99
N GLY A 81 -19.19 35.24 -3.78
CA GLY A 81 -17.93 35.91 -3.45
C GLY A 81 -16.82 35.52 -4.41
N THR A 82 -16.13 36.51 -4.98
CA THR A 82 -15.03 36.29 -5.95
C THR A 82 -13.66 36.74 -5.41
N ASP A 83 -13.56 37.05 -4.12
CA ASP A 83 -12.28 37.34 -3.48
C ASP A 83 -11.51 36.04 -3.26
N ALA A 84 -10.33 35.91 -3.86
CA ALA A 84 -9.54 34.68 -3.83
C ALA A 84 -8.99 34.32 -2.42
N GLU A 85 -8.84 35.31 -1.53
CA GLU A 85 -8.20 35.14 -0.22
C GLU A 85 -9.23 34.94 0.90
N GLN A 86 -10.48 35.36 0.68
CA GLN A 86 -11.53 35.36 1.71
C GLN A 86 -12.67 34.40 1.35
N ALA A 87 -13.11 33.61 2.34
CA ALA A 87 -14.32 32.81 2.18
C ALA A 87 -15.54 33.73 2.07
N PRO A 88 -16.50 33.49 1.15
CA PRO A 88 -17.72 34.29 1.06
C PRO A 88 -18.53 34.31 2.36
N VAL A 89 -18.50 33.21 3.12
CA VAL A 89 -19.18 33.07 4.41
C VAL A 89 -18.16 32.77 5.50
N VAL A 90 -18.07 33.64 6.51
CA VAL A 90 -17.21 33.46 7.68
C VAL A 90 -18.02 33.56 8.97
N VAL A 91 -17.89 32.56 9.84
CA VAL A 91 -18.53 32.50 11.16
C VAL A 91 -17.46 32.40 12.23
N GLY A 92 -17.03 33.54 12.77
CA GLY A 92 -15.99 33.60 13.82
C GLY A 92 -16.55 33.48 15.24
N ALA A 93 -17.80 33.90 15.43
CA ALA A 93 -18.53 33.81 16.70
C ALA A 93 -20.04 33.70 16.45
N GLY A 94 -20.79 33.24 17.45
CA GLY A 94 -22.24 33.09 17.34
C GLY A 94 -22.64 31.89 16.48
N ARG A 95 -23.78 31.99 15.79
CA ARG A 95 -24.31 30.88 14.99
C ARG A 95 -24.97 31.40 13.72
N LEU A 96 -24.59 30.85 12.59
CA LEU A 96 -25.24 31.09 11.30
C LEU A 96 -26.10 29.88 10.93
N VAL A 97 -27.39 30.11 10.71
CA VAL A 97 -28.31 29.11 10.14
C VAL A 97 -28.66 29.53 8.71
N MET A 98 -28.46 28.64 7.75
CA MET A 98 -28.80 28.83 6.35
C MET A 98 -29.78 27.74 5.91
N VAL A 99 -30.92 28.16 5.35
CA VAL A 99 -31.99 27.26 4.89
C VAL A 99 -32.34 27.61 3.45
N GLU A 100 -32.29 26.64 2.54
CA GLU A 100 -32.57 26.87 1.12
C GLU A 100 -31.69 27.97 0.50
N CYS A 101 -30.44 28.07 0.97
CA CYS A 101 -29.48 29.07 0.48
C CYS A 101 -28.53 28.45 -0.55
N ALA A 102 -27.90 29.29 -1.35
CA ALA A 102 -26.80 28.89 -2.23
C ALA A 102 -25.55 29.73 -1.94
N VAL A 103 -24.38 29.10 -1.93
CA VAL A 103 -23.09 29.79 -1.81
C VAL A 103 -22.23 29.43 -3.02
N ARG A 104 -21.79 30.46 -3.76
CA ARG A 104 -20.80 30.35 -4.82
C ARG A 104 -19.55 31.13 -4.41
N GLY A 105 -18.46 30.40 -4.19
CA GLY A 105 -17.15 30.98 -3.90
C GLY A 105 -16.18 30.81 -5.07
N ASP A 106 -15.12 31.61 -5.04
CA ASP A 106 -13.92 31.42 -5.84
C ASP A 106 -12.66 31.66 -4.99
N SER A 107 -12.57 30.94 -3.88
CA SER A 107 -11.51 31.11 -2.86
C SER A 107 -11.14 29.78 -2.21
N TRP A 108 -10.33 29.79 -1.15
CA TRP A 108 -9.92 28.56 -0.47
C TRP A 108 -11.08 27.80 0.20
N ALA A 109 -12.20 28.47 0.54
CA ALA A 109 -13.42 27.83 1.08
C ALA A 109 -14.70 28.63 0.75
N ALA A 110 -15.83 27.97 0.49
CA ALA A 110 -17.13 28.65 0.34
C ALA A 110 -17.71 29.12 1.68
N ALA A 111 -17.54 28.31 2.74
CA ALA A 111 -17.93 28.66 4.09
C ALA A 111 -16.91 28.21 5.13
N PHE A 112 -16.58 29.09 6.08
CA PHE A 112 -15.60 28.85 7.13
C PHE A 112 -16.15 29.14 8.53
N ALA A 113 -16.16 28.13 9.40
CA ALA A 113 -16.54 28.26 10.80
C ALA A 113 -15.32 28.03 11.71
N HIS A 114 -14.98 29.04 12.51
CA HIS A 114 -13.79 29.02 13.37
C HIS A 114 -14.04 29.71 14.71
N GLY A 115 -13.08 29.64 15.62
CA GLY A 115 -13.19 30.24 16.95
C GLY A 115 -14.37 29.65 17.71
N THR A 116 -15.38 30.47 17.99
CA THR A 116 -16.61 30.06 18.70
C THR A 116 -17.86 30.07 17.81
N GLY A 117 -17.67 30.22 16.50
CA GLY A 117 -18.75 30.26 15.52
C GLY A 117 -19.25 28.88 15.11
N GLY A 118 -20.57 28.69 15.05
CA GLY A 118 -21.21 27.48 14.56
C GLY A 118 -21.98 27.70 13.25
N LEU A 119 -21.84 26.77 12.30
CA LEU A 119 -22.54 26.83 11.01
C LEU A 119 -23.60 25.74 10.90
N VAL A 120 -24.81 26.11 10.49
CA VAL A 120 -25.91 25.18 10.20
C VAL A 120 -26.35 25.37 8.77
N LEU A 121 -26.22 24.34 7.95
CA LEU A 121 -26.69 24.32 6.57
C LEU A 121 -27.84 23.34 6.45
N ARG A 122 -28.94 23.78 5.84
CA ARG A 122 -30.10 22.93 5.54
C ARG A 122 -30.58 23.16 4.12
N ASP A 123 -30.80 22.07 3.39
CA ASP A 123 -31.38 22.11 2.04
C ASP A 123 -30.67 23.14 1.13
N SER A 124 -29.35 23.27 1.29
CA SER A 124 -28.53 24.35 0.71
C SER A 124 -27.54 23.80 -0.31
N LEU A 125 -27.07 24.67 -1.21
CA LEU A 125 -26.11 24.35 -2.27
C LEU A 125 -24.79 25.10 -2.06
N LEU A 126 -23.67 24.39 -2.16
CA LEU A 126 -22.34 24.99 -2.03
C LEU A 126 -21.46 24.60 -3.22
N SER A 127 -20.85 25.60 -3.85
CA SER A 127 -19.88 25.44 -4.93
C SER A 127 -18.72 26.40 -4.78
N ASN A 128 -17.51 25.92 -5.09
CA ASN A 128 -16.27 26.66 -4.94
C ASN A 128 -15.15 26.04 -5.79
N PRO A 129 -15.07 26.37 -7.10
CA PRO A 129 -14.13 25.71 -8.02
C PRO A 129 -12.65 25.87 -7.66
N SER A 130 -12.29 26.87 -6.86
CA SER A 130 -10.90 27.13 -6.42
C SER A 130 -10.55 26.50 -5.07
N GLY A 131 -11.51 25.94 -4.33
CA GLY A 131 -11.25 25.46 -2.98
C GLY A 131 -12.30 24.52 -2.40
N ALA A 132 -12.44 24.59 -1.08
CA ALA A 132 -13.30 23.68 -0.33
C ALA A 132 -14.75 24.18 -0.27
N GLY A 133 -15.69 23.27 0.01
CA GLY A 133 -17.08 23.63 0.30
C GLY A 133 -17.21 24.27 1.68
N VAL A 134 -17.05 23.45 2.73
CA VAL A 134 -17.11 23.87 4.13
C VAL A 134 -15.82 23.51 4.84
N VAL A 135 -15.30 24.45 5.63
CA VAL A 135 -14.19 24.23 6.56
C VAL A 135 -14.64 24.55 7.98
N VAL A 136 -14.46 23.61 8.91
CA VAL A 136 -14.80 23.77 10.33
C VAL A 136 -13.57 23.49 11.18
N THR A 137 -13.15 24.49 11.96
CA THR A 137 -12.11 24.34 13.00
C THR A 137 -12.64 24.62 14.42
N SER A 138 -13.89 25.09 14.53
CA SER A 138 -14.53 25.44 15.81
C SER A 138 -15.19 24.25 16.52
N GLN A 139 -15.24 24.34 17.85
CA GLN A 139 -15.95 23.38 18.71
C GLN A 139 -17.44 23.73 18.91
N ALA A 140 -17.98 24.72 18.20
CA ALA A 140 -19.32 25.26 18.46
C ALA A 140 -20.47 24.36 17.97
N GLY A 141 -20.17 23.17 17.42
CA GLY A 141 -21.15 22.22 16.89
C GLY A 141 -21.79 22.72 15.61
N SER A 142 -21.12 22.46 14.48
CA SER A 142 -21.66 22.75 13.15
C SER A 142 -22.48 21.55 12.64
N SER A 143 -23.43 21.79 11.74
CA SER A 143 -24.26 20.73 11.18
C SER A 143 -24.67 21.01 9.73
N VAL A 144 -24.74 19.96 8.90
CA VAL A 144 -25.15 20.02 7.51
C VAL A 144 -26.21 18.96 7.26
N HIS A 145 -27.37 19.37 6.74
CA HIS A 145 -28.51 18.48 6.50
C HIS A 145 -29.06 18.67 5.09
N ASN A 146 -29.24 17.58 4.36
CA ASN A 146 -29.85 17.56 3.02
C ASN A 146 -29.23 18.55 2.04
N SER A 147 -27.95 18.87 2.19
CA SER A 147 -27.26 19.85 1.37
C SER A 147 -26.44 19.19 0.27
N THR A 148 -26.17 19.94 -0.79
CA THR A 148 -25.36 19.49 -1.92
C THR A 148 -24.08 20.30 -2.00
N PHE A 149 -22.97 19.59 -2.22
CA PHE A 149 -21.66 20.14 -2.51
C PHE A 149 -21.29 19.75 -3.93
N GLU A 150 -21.04 20.73 -4.80
CA GLU A 150 -20.74 20.48 -6.22
C GLU A 150 -19.68 21.42 -6.78
N ASP A 151 -18.93 20.93 -7.77
CA ASP A 151 -17.91 21.67 -8.50
C ASP A 151 -16.91 22.37 -7.57
N LEU A 152 -16.12 21.55 -6.86
CA LEU A 152 -15.17 21.99 -5.86
C LEU A 152 -13.73 21.78 -6.31
N GLY A 153 -12.86 22.75 -6.04
CA GLY A 153 -11.43 22.65 -6.37
C GLY A 153 -10.67 21.67 -5.48
N THR A 154 -11.06 21.58 -4.21
CA THR A 154 -10.41 20.69 -3.23
C THR A 154 -11.43 19.77 -2.57
N SER A 155 -11.78 19.98 -1.30
CA SER A 155 -12.60 19.04 -0.52
C SER A 155 -14.00 19.57 -0.24
N ALA A 156 -15.02 18.71 -0.21
CA ALA A 156 -16.38 19.16 0.11
C ALA A 156 -16.53 19.58 1.57
N VAL A 157 -16.02 18.75 2.48
CA VAL A 157 -15.99 19.05 3.91
C VAL A 157 -14.59 18.85 4.43
N VAL A 158 -14.09 19.85 5.14
CA VAL A 158 -12.85 19.78 5.91
C VAL A 158 -13.17 20.05 7.38
N VAL A 159 -12.79 19.12 8.25
CA VAL A 159 -12.84 19.31 9.70
C VAL A 159 -11.43 19.16 10.23
N ALA A 160 -10.89 20.21 10.82
CA ALA A 160 -9.50 20.25 11.27
C ALA A 160 -9.41 20.81 12.69
N GLU A 161 -8.21 20.78 13.26
CA GLU A 161 -7.93 21.24 14.62
C GLU A 161 -8.79 20.55 15.67
N ARG A 162 -9.85 21.18 16.17
CA ARG A 162 -10.81 20.60 17.12
C ARG A 162 -12.25 20.75 16.61
N GLY A 163 -12.42 20.82 15.29
CA GLY A 163 -13.71 21.01 14.66
C GLY A 163 -14.71 19.91 15.05
N LEU A 164 -15.96 20.31 15.28
CA LEU A 164 -17.09 19.41 15.51
C LEU A 164 -18.13 19.61 14.40
N LEU A 165 -18.44 18.55 13.65
CA LEU A 165 -19.39 18.63 12.53
C LEU A 165 -20.22 17.36 12.37
N ASP A 166 -21.53 17.54 12.28
CA ASP A 166 -22.50 16.51 11.92
C ASP A 166 -23.01 16.70 10.48
N VAL A 167 -22.97 15.66 9.66
CA VAL A 167 -23.50 15.65 8.28
C VAL A 167 -24.59 14.62 8.13
N ARG A 168 -25.72 14.99 7.52
CA ARG A 168 -26.84 14.07 7.28
C ARG A 168 -27.51 14.27 5.94
N GLY A 169 -27.88 13.17 5.26
CA GLY A 169 -28.70 13.23 4.05
C GLY A 169 -28.08 14.00 2.89
N SER A 170 -26.75 14.22 2.92
CA SER A 170 -26.09 15.21 2.07
C SER A 170 -25.32 14.53 0.93
N THR A 171 -25.13 15.25 -0.17
CA THR A 171 -24.50 14.71 -1.38
C THR A 171 -23.28 15.54 -1.78
N VAL A 172 -22.18 14.86 -2.09
CA VAL A 172 -20.98 15.45 -2.70
C VAL A 172 -20.85 14.94 -4.13
N ARG A 173 -20.63 15.85 -5.08
CA ARG A 173 -20.40 15.54 -6.50
C ARG A 173 -19.23 16.35 -7.02
N LYS A 174 -18.35 15.75 -7.81
CA LYS A 174 -17.26 16.47 -8.52
C LYS A 174 -16.38 17.31 -7.60
N SER A 175 -15.72 16.67 -6.65
CA SER A 175 -14.67 17.32 -5.85
C SER A 175 -13.30 17.04 -6.46
N GLY A 176 -12.48 18.07 -6.69
CA GLY A 176 -11.10 17.90 -7.16
C GLY A 176 -10.20 17.16 -6.16
N GLY A 177 -10.58 17.15 -4.88
CA GLY A 177 -9.96 16.40 -3.79
C GLY A 177 -10.96 15.50 -3.07
N ASN A 178 -10.99 15.56 -1.74
CA ASN A 178 -11.77 14.63 -0.91
C ASN A 178 -13.27 14.98 -0.88
N GLY A 179 -14.12 13.98 -0.66
CA GLY A 179 -15.47 14.25 -0.16
C GLY A 179 -15.39 14.78 1.26
N PHE A 180 -14.89 13.97 2.18
CA PHE A 180 -14.68 14.34 3.58
C PHE A 180 -13.19 14.23 3.95
N TYR A 181 -12.62 15.29 4.52
CA TYR A 181 -11.26 15.31 5.04
C TYR A 181 -11.24 15.72 6.51
N LEU A 182 -10.71 14.84 7.36
CA LEU A 182 -10.62 15.04 8.81
C LEU A 182 -9.16 14.96 9.26
N SER A 183 -8.71 15.94 10.05
CA SER A 183 -7.36 16.00 10.60
C SER A 183 -7.30 16.63 11.99
N GLY A 184 -6.12 16.64 12.62
CA GLY A 184 -5.96 17.10 14.00
C GLY A 184 -6.76 16.24 15.00
N HIS A 185 -7.59 16.88 15.82
CA HIS A 185 -8.51 16.27 16.79
C HIS A 185 -9.98 16.50 16.40
N ALA A 186 -10.28 16.46 15.10
CA ALA A 186 -11.65 16.60 14.61
C ALA A 186 -12.58 15.50 15.15
N GLU A 187 -13.82 15.88 15.43
CA GLU A 187 -14.91 14.97 15.77
C GLU A 187 -15.99 15.09 14.69
N PHE A 188 -16.28 13.98 14.01
CA PHE A 188 -17.15 13.99 12.84
C PHE A 188 -18.15 12.84 12.84
N THR A 189 -19.41 13.18 12.59
CA THR A 189 -20.46 12.19 12.33
C THR A 189 -21.03 12.41 10.95
N ALA A 190 -21.17 11.35 10.15
CA ALA A 190 -21.93 11.42 8.91
C ALA A 190 -22.93 10.28 8.78
N VAL A 191 -24.14 10.59 8.36
CA VAL A 191 -25.23 9.62 8.22
C VAL A 191 -25.97 9.82 6.89
N ASP A 192 -26.36 8.74 6.22
CA ASP A 192 -27.22 8.76 5.03
C ASP A 192 -26.67 9.68 3.91
N SER A 193 -25.36 9.68 3.66
CA SER A 193 -24.73 10.65 2.76
C SER A 193 -23.93 9.99 1.64
N GLY A 194 -23.93 10.61 0.46
CA GLY A 194 -23.32 10.06 -0.74
C GLY A 194 -22.17 10.93 -1.27
N ILE A 195 -21.10 10.30 -1.72
CA ILE A 195 -19.93 10.94 -2.31
C ILE A 195 -19.71 10.31 -3.69
N ALA A 196 -19.62 11.13 -4.73
CA ALA A 196 -19.42 10.67 -6.10
C ALA A 196 -18.47 11.57 -6.89
N ASP A 197 -17.77 10.96 -7.85
CA ASP A 197 -16.90 11.66 -8.81
C ASP A 197 -15.80 12.50 -8.12
N CYS A 198 -15.12 11.91 -7.13
CA CYS A 198 -13.97 12.55 -6.48
C CYS A 198 -12.70 12.40 -7.33
N GLY A 199 -11.83 13.41 -7.28
CA GLY A 199 -10.52 13.40 -7.90
C GLY A 199 -9.54 12.40 -7.26
N ASP A 200 -8.24 12.60 -7.49
CA ASP A 200 -7.21 11.60 -7.16
C ASP A 200 -6.97 11.40 -5.66
N LYS A 201 -7.54 12.26 -4.81
CA LYS A 201 -7.47 12.12 -3.35
C LYS A 201 -8.51 11.13 -2.83
N PRO A 202 -8.34 10.58 -1.60
CA PRO A 202 -9.33 9.69 -1.01
C PRO A 202 -10.72 10.34 -0.92
N ALA A 203 -11.79 9.61 -1.23
CA ALA A 203 -13.15 10.14 -1.08
C ALA A 203 -13.45 10.48 0.39
N VAL A 204 -12.98 9.66 1.34
CA VAL A 204 -12.97 9.95 2.78
C VAL A 204 -11.57 9.75 3.32
N ALA A 205 -11.02 10.76 3.99
CA ALA A 205 -9.73 10.68 4.67
C ALA A 205 -9.85 11.08 6.13
N VAL A 206 -9.33 10.25 7.03
CA VAL A 206 -9.31 10.46 8.49
C VAL A 206 -7.88 10.31 8.98
N GLU A 207 -7.27 11.41 9.41
CA GLU A 207 -5.86 11.51 9.74
C GLU A 207 -5.61 11.96 11.19
N ASP A 208 -4.36 11.87 11.65
CA ASP A 208 -3.87 12.34 12.95
C ASP A 208 -4.56 11.69 14.17
N HIS A 209 -5.38 12.47 14.89
CA HIS A 209 -6.14 12.07 16.07
C HIS A 209 -7.65 12.23 15.84
N ALA A 210 -8.07 12.41 14.59
CA ALA A 210 -9.47 12.62 14.25
C ALA A 210 -10.28 11.36 14.53
N THR A 211 -11.53 11.56 14.96
CA THR A 211 -12.50 10.49 15.21
C THR A 211 -13.68 10.63 14.26
N ALA A 212 -14.23 9.50 13.82
CA ALA A 212 -15.30 9.49 12.84
C ALA A 212 -16.34 8.40 13.14
N VAL A 213 -17.62 8.76 13.08
CA VAL A 213 -18.75 7.83 13.10
C VAL A 213 -19.53 7.97 11.80
N LEU A 214 -19.37 7.00 10.91
CA LEU A 214 -19.93 7.03 9.56
C LEU A 214 -20.95 5.91 9.41
N ARG A 215 -22.20 6.27 9.09
CA ARG A 215 -23.30 5.31 8.91
C ARG A 215 -23.98 5.50 7.57
N ARG A 216 -24.11 4.43 6.78
CA ARG A 216 -24.72 4.49 5.44
C ARG A 216 -24.08 5.56 4.56
N ILE A 217 -22.75 5.55 4.51
CA ILE A 217 -21.98 6.38 3.59
C ILE A 217 -21.70 5.59 2.32
N SER A 218 -22.10 6.13 1.17
CA SER A 218 -21.83 5.52 -0.13
C SER A 218 -20.79 6.35 -0.90
N VAL A 219 -19.67 5.75 -1.25
CA VAL A 219 -18.67 6.30 -2.16
C VAL A 219 -18.83 5.64 -3.53
N ARG A 220 -18.92 6.46 -4.59
CA ARG A 220 -19.00 5.99 -5.98
C ARG A 220 -17.95 6.64 -6.86
N ASP A 221 -17.34 5.85 -7.73
CA ASP A 221 -16.46 6.32 -8.81
C ASP A 221 -15.32 7.22 -8.27
N ALA A 222 -14.55 6.67 -7.31
CA ALA A 222 -13.39 7.36 -6.75
C ALA A 222 -12.18 7.20 -7.69
N ALA A 223 -11.63 8.31 -8.19
CA ALA A 223 -10.39 8.27 -9.00
C ALA A 223 -9.14 7.92 -8.17
N GLY A 224 -9.21 8.07 -6.85
CA GLY A 224 -8.20 7.62 -5.90
C GLY A 224 -8.67 6.46 -5.02
N LEU A 225 -8.46 6.63 -3.71
CA LEU A 225 -8.90 5.71 -2.66
C LEU A 225 -10.37 5.95 -2.30
N GLY A 226 -11.08 4.92 -1.84
CA GLY A 226 -12.39 5.10 -1.22
C GLY A 226 -12.26 5.74 0.16
N PHE A 227 -11.75 4.97 1.12
CA PHE A 227 -11.48 5.40 2.49
C PHE A 227 -9.99 5.28 2.80
N PHE A 228 -9.41 6.34 3.34
CA PHE A 228 -8.06 6.38 3.86
C PHE A 228 -8.07 6.70 5.36
N LEU A 229 -7.65 5.73 6.18
CA LEU A 229 -7.76 5.76 7.63
C LEU A 229 -6.36 5.72 8.25
N LYS A 230 -5.78 6.89 8.49
CA LYS A 230 -4.46 7.09 9.10
C LYS A 230 -4.56 7.92 10.37
N THR A 231 -5.38 7.45 11.30
CA THR A 231 -5.64 8.11 12.58
C THR A 231 -5.27 7.22 13.76
N THR A 232 -4.96 7.85 14.87
CA THR A 232 -4.85 7.26 16.22
C THR A 232 -6.20 7.24 16.95
N GLY A 233 -7.20 7.96 16.42
CA GLY A 233 -8.56 8.06 16.94
C GLY A 233 -9.42 6.84 16.61
N LEU A 234 -10.65 6.85 17.12
CA LEU A 234 -11.64 5.81 16.83
C LEU A 234 -12.39 6.11 15.54
N VAL A 235 -12.55 5.09 14.70
CA VAL A 235 -13.39 5.16 13.49
C VAL A 235 -14.39 4.01 13.49
N ASP A 236 -15.68 4.35 13.48
CA ASP A 236 -16.80 3.42 13.38
C ASP A 236 -17.48 3.58 12.01
N LEU A 237 -17.47 2.52 11.22
CA LEU A 237 -18.11 2.43 9.91
C LEU A 237 -19.22 1.39 9.96
N THR A 238 -20.47 1.81 9.75
CA THR A 238 -21.62 0.90 9.74
C THR A 238 -22.41 1.07 8.43
N GLU A 239 -22.69 -0.02 7.72
CA GLU A 239 -23.45 -0.01 6.46
C GLU A 239 -22.83 0.90 5.38
N CYS A 240 -21.50 1.06 5.39
CA CYS A 240 -20.78 1.91 4.43
C CYS A 240 -20.40 1.12 3.17
N ALA A 241 -20.46 1.77 2.01
CA ALA A 241 -20.20 1.13 0.72
C ALA A 241 -19.19 1.92 -0.13
N VAL A 242 -18.32 1.20 -0.82
CA VAL A 242 -17.47 1.73 -1.90
C VAL A 242 -17.79 0.97 -3.18
N GLU A 243 -18.19 1.70 -4.21
CA GLU A 243 -18.52 1.15 -5.52
C GLU A 243 -17.65 1.85 -6.56
N SER A 244 -16.69 1.13 -7.16
CA SER A 244 -15.71 1.67 -8.12
C SER A 244 -14.64 2.57 -7.47
N SER A 245 -13.40 2.07 -7.42
CA SER A 245 -12.20 2.84 -7.03
C SER A 245 -11.00 2.50 -7.90
N ALA A 246 -10.26 3.51 -8.37
CA ALA A 246 -9.06 3.30 -9.19
C ALA A 246 -7.81 2.88 -8.38
N ALA A 247 -7.92 2.89 -7.05
CA ALA A 247 -6.93 2.35 -6.12
C ALA A 247 -7.61 1.38 -5.12
N GLU A 248 -7.16 1.36 -3.87
CA GLU A 248 -7.80 0.62 -2.77
C GLU A 248 -9.15 1.22 -2.39
N ALA A 249 -10.17 0.38 -2.17
CA ALA A 249 -11.44 0.86 -1.64
C ALA A 249 -11.34 1.24 -0.16
N PHE A 250 -10.62 0.45 0.64
CA PHE A 250 -10.25 0.78 2.01
C PHE A 250 -8.75 0.61 2.23
N LEU A 251 -8.11 1.63 2.78
CA LEU A 251 -6.72 1.60 3.26
C LEU A 251 -6.65 2.11 4.71
N ALA A 252 -6.18 1.25 5.61
CA ALA A 252 -5.92 1.58 7.01
C ALA A 252 -4.43 1.49 7.33
N GLU A 253 -3.87 2.56 7.90
CA GLU A 253 -2.43 2.64 8.25
C GLU A 253 -2.16 3.17 9.66
N GLY A 254 -3.16 3.78 10.32
CA GLY A 254 -3.01 4.39 11.64
C GLY A 254 -3.10 3.39 12.80
N THR A 255 -2.75 3.82 14.01
CA THR A 255 -2.83 2.99 15.24
C THR A 255 -4.20 3.02 15.92
N GLY A 256 -5.16 3.73 15.35
CA GLY A 256 -6.52 3.86 15.86
C GLY A 256 -7.28 2.53 15.83
N ARG A 257 -8.36 2.47 16.60
CA ARG A 257 -9.28 1.33 16.59
C ARG A 257 -10.32 1.54 15.50
N LEU A 258 -10.39 0.58 14.59
CA LEU A 258 -11.33 0.59 13.47
C LEU A 258 -12.40 -0.48 13.70
N SER A 259 -13.67 -0.10 13.59
CA SER A 259 -14.79 -1.04 13.55
C SER A 259 -15.51 -0.88 12.22
N LEU A 260 -15.65 -1.99 11.48
CA LEU A 260 -16.39 -2.05 10.23
C LEU A 260 -17.51 -3.07 10.40
N ARG A 261 -18.75 -2.64 10.19
CA ARG A 261 -19.94 -3.48 10.32
C ARG A 261 -20.79 -3.34 9.05
N ASP A 262 -21.16 -4.47 8.45
CA ASP A 262 -22.03 -4.50 7.27
C ASP A 262 -21.49 -3.63 6.12
N CYS A 263 -20.16 -3.55 5.97
CA CYS A 263 -19.51 -2.75 4.93
C CYS A 263 -19.38 -3.54 3.62
N ASP A 264 -19.54 -2.86 2.50
CA ASP A 264 -19.61 -3.46 1.16
C ASP A 264 -18.63 -2.79 0.19
N VAL A 265 -17.75 -3.57 -0.42
CA VAL A 265 -16.74 -3.08 -1.38
C VAL A 265 -16.95 -3.78 -2.72
N ARG A 266 -17.08 -3.00 -3.79
CA ARG A 266 -17.19 -3.52 -5.16
C ARG A 266 -16.28 -2.77 -6.13
N ARG A 267 -15.73 -3.49 -7.11
CA ARG A 267 -15.06 -2.92 -8.30
C ARG A 267 -13.85 -2.03 -7.97
N SER A 268 -12.95 -2.50 -7.10
CA SER A 268 -11.69 -1.80 -6.80
C SER A 268 -10.52 -2.31 -7.66
N ALA A 269 -9.62 -1.40 -8.05
CA ALA A 269 -8.52 -1.73 -8.96
C ALA A 269 -7.34 -2.50 -8.32
N ARG A 270 -6.96 -2.18 -7.08
CA ARG A 270 -5.78 -2.78 -6.43
C ARG A 270 -6.11 -3.72 -5.27
N TYR A 271 -6.81 -3.19 -4.27
CA TYR A 271 -7.23 -3.95 -3.11
C TYR A 271 -8.67 -3.60 -2.74
N GLY A 272 -9.44 -4.59 -2.28
CA GLY A 272 -10.74 -4.32 -1.67
C GLY A 272 -10.57 -3.65 -0.31
N MET A 273 -9.90 -4.34 0.62
CA MET A 273 -9.54 -3.80 1.93
C MET A 273 -8.08 -4.09 2.26
N ARG A 274 -7.30 -3.06 2.59
CA ARG A 274 -5.88 -3.19 2.93
C ARG A 274 -5.60 -2.61 4.32
N PHE A 275 -5.07 -3.46 5.19
CA PHE A 275 -4.64 -3.13 6.54
C PHE A 275 -3.12 -3.18 6.59
N ALA A 276 -2.51 -2.02 6.81
CA ALA A 276 -1.08 -1.81 6.81
C ALA A 276 -0.66 -0.99 8.05
N GLY A 277 0.63 -0.67 8.13
CA GLY A 277 1.25 0.02 9.24
C GLY A 277 1.11 -0.78 10.54
N THR A 278 0.36 -0.19 11.47
CA THR A 278 0.09 -0.70 12.83
C THR A 278 -1.41 -0.73 13.12
N SER A 279 -2.22 -0.90 12.07
CA SER A 279 -3.67 -0.81 12.17
C SER A 279 -4.30 -1.93 13.00
N THR A 280 -5.34 -1.57 13.76
CA THR A 280 -6.14 -2.52 14.53
C THR A 280 -7.59 -2.43 14.09
N ALA A 281 -8.12 -3.52 13.53
CA ALA A 281 -9.47 -3.52 12.96
C ALA A 281 -10.29 -4.74 13.37
N VAL A 282 -11.58 -4.52 13.60
CA VAL A 282 -12.59 -5.58 13.75
C VAL A 282 -13.62 -5.41 12.65
N LEU A 283 -13.79 -6.46 11.85
CA LEU A 283 -14.76 -6.50 10.76
C LEU A 283 -15.88 -7.47 11.11
N GLN A 284 -17.11 -7.03 10.89
CA GLN A 284 -18.30 -7.84 11.10
C GLN A 284 -19.22 -7.77 9.88
N ASP A 285 -19.58 -8.94 9.34
CA ASP A 285 -20.57 -9.09 8.27
C ASP A 285 -20.24 -8.27 6.99
N CYS A 286 -18.95 -8.16 6.67
CA CYS A 286 -18.45 -7.37 5.54
C CYS A 286 -18.38 -8.18 4.23
N ARG A 287 -18.47 -7.48 3.09
CA ARG A 287 -18.36 -8.09 1.74
C ARG A 287 -17.37 -7.33 0.87
N VAL A 288 -16.60 -8.09 0.09
CA VAL A 288 -15.64 -7.59 -0.90
C VAL A 288 -15.86 -8.34 -2.21
N SER A 289 -16.20 -7.65 -3.29
CA SER A 289 -16.41 -8.29 -4.59
C SER A 289 -15.81 -7.55 -5.78
N ASP A 290 -15.56 -8.31 -6.85
CA ASP A 290 -15.19 -7.79 -8.18
C ASP A 290 -13.90 -6.95 -8.16
N VAL A 291 -12.87 -7.45 -7.47
CA VAL A 291 -11.59 -6.75 -7.26
C VAL A 291 -10.59 -7.16 -8.34
N GLU A 292 -9.99 -6.18 -9.03
CA GLU A 292 -8.98 -6.43 -10.09
C GLU A 292 -7.62 -6.86 -9.54
N GLY A 293 -7.35 -6.62 -8.24
CA GLY A 293 -6.21 -7.18 -7.52
C GLY A 293 -6.64 -8.12 -6.39
N THR A 294 -6.07 -7.92 -5.20
CA THR A 294 -6.31 -8.78 -4.03
C THR A 294 -7.56 -8.34 -3.26
N GLY A 295 -8.40 -9.27 -2.83
CA GLY A 295 -9.61 -8.95 -2.07
C GLY A 295 -9.30 -8.24 -0.74
N VAL A 296 -8.62 -8.92 0.17
CA VAL A 296 -8.21 -8.37 1.48
C VAL A 296 -6.73 -8.63 1.74
N ALA A 297 -6.00 -7.61 2.18
CA ALA A 297 -4.60 -7.73 2.56
C ALA A 297 -4.37 -7.25 4.00
N VAL A 298 -3.67 -8.08 4.80
CA VAL A 298 -3.21 -7.73 6.15
C VAL A 298 -1.69 -7.82 6.18
N GLU A 299 -1.05 -6.67 6.34
CA GLU A 299 0.38 -6.50 6.14
C GLU A 299 1.04 -5.82 7.35
N GLN A 300 2.37 -5.86 7.38
CA GLN A 300 3.20 -5.17 8.36
C GLN A 300 2.84 -5.56 9.81
N ARG A 301 2.53 -4.63 10.70
CA ARG A 301 2.23 -4.89 12.12
C ARG A 301 0.75 -4.69 12.44
N SER A 302 -0.11 -5.03 11.49
CA SER A 302 -1.56 -4.86 11.62
C SER A 302 -2.21 -6.06 12.31
N THR A 303 -3.16 -5.82 13.21
CA THR A 303 -3.97 -6.85 13.87
C THR A 303 -5.41 -6.73 13.42
N VAL A 304 -5.95 -7.82 12.84
CA VAL A 304 -7.30 -7.80 12.27
C VAL A 304 -8.09 -9.03 12.71
N GLU A 305 -9.31 -8.79 13.18
CA GLU A 305 -10.30 -9.82 13.50
C GLU A 305 -11.44 -9.77 12.48
N PHE A 306 -11.78 -10.91 11.90
CA PHE A 306 -12.88 -11.03 10.95
C PHE A 306 -13.99 -11.92 11.52
N HIS A 307 -15.22 -11.42 11.50
CA HIS A 307 -16.43 -12.15 11.87
C HIS A 307 -17.43 -12.08 10.72
N GLY A 308 -17.50 -13.12 9.89
CA GLY A 308 -18.38 -13.12 8.71
C GLY A 308 -17.85 -12.20 7.62
N LEU A 309 -16.85 -12.66 6.87
CA LEU A 309 -16.32 -11.95 5.70
C LEU A 309 -16.59 -12.77 4.44
N GLU A 310 -17.21 -12.15 3.44
CA GLU A 310 -17.36 -12.73 2.11
C GLU A 310 -16.42 -12.02 1.12
N VAL A 311 -15.57 -12.78 0.43
CA VAL A 311 -14.70 -12.29 -0.64
C VAL A 311 -15.05 -13.00 -1.93
N ARG A 312 -15.33 -12.25 -3.01
CA ARG A 312 -15.79 -12.82 -4.27
C ARG A 312 -15.14 -12.19 -5.49
N ALA A 313 -14.88 -12.99 -6.52
CA ALA A 313 -14.52 -12.52 -7.86
C ALA A 313 -13.28 -11.59 -7.86
N CYS A 314 -12.21 -12.05 -7.23
CA CYS A 314 -10.91 -11.36 -7.26
C CYS A 314 -10.06 -11.88 -8.43
N ARG A 315 -9.35 -10.99 -9.13
CA ARG A 315 -8.42 -11.39 -10.20
C ARG A 315 -7.05 -11.82 -9.68
N ASP A 316 -6.70 -11.46 -8.45
CA ASP A 316 -5.55 -11.99 -7.74
C ASP A 316 -6.02 -12.90 -6.59
N ASP A 317 -5.26 -12.96 -5.49
CA ASP A 317 -5.61 -13.72 -4.31
C ASP A 317 -6.85 -13.15 -3.59
N GLY A 318 -7.65 -14.02 -2.96
CA GLY A 318 -8.79 -13.59 -2.14
C GLY A 318 -8.34 -12.85 -0.88
N VAL A 319 -7.49 -13.49 -0.07
CA VAL A 319 -6.94 -12.92 1.16
C VAL A 319 -5.43 -13.15 1.24
N GLN A 320 -4.67 -12.09 1.52
CA GLN A 320 -3.22 -12.16 1.76
C GLN A 320 -2.88 -11.74 3.19
N LEU A 321 -2.15 -12.60 3.90
CA LEU A 321 -1.67 -12.36 5.26
C LEU A 321 -0.15 -12.40 5.26
N THR A 322 0.47 -11.25 5.52
CA THR A 322 1.93 -11.09 5.63
C THR A 322 2.38 -10.48 6.96
N SER A 323 1.43 -10.06 7.80
CA SER A 323 1.74 -9.60 9.15
C SER A 323 2.18 -10.74 10.06
N LYS A 324 3.18 -10.48 10.91
CA LYS A 324 3.61 -11.43 11.95
C LYS A 324 2.65 -11.49 13.13
N GLU A 325 1.80 -10.48 13.29
CA GLU A 325 0.75 -10.47 14.31
C GLU A 325 -0.29 -11.55 13.97
N GLU A 326 -0.92 -12.12 15.00
CA GLU A 326 -1.90 -13.18 14.78
C GLU A 326 -3.18 -12.59 14.16
N ALA A 327 -3.56 -13.12 12.99
CA ALA A 327 -4.85 -12.84 12.37
C ALA A 327 -5.87 -13.91 12.75
N VAL A 328 -7.04 -13.49 13.23
CA VAL A 328 -8.12 -14.39 13.64
C VAL A 328 -9.32 -14.21 12.73
N LEU A 329 -9.71 -15.29 12.05
CA LEU A 329 -10.73 -15.27 11.00
C LEU A 329 -11.83 -16.29 11.32
N HIS A 330 -13.03 -15.79 11.62
CA HIS A 330 -14.21 -16.60 11.89
C HIS A 330 -15.24 -16.41 10.77
N GLY A 331 -15.66 -17.51 10.12
CA GLY A 331 -16.69 -17.46 9.09
C GLY A 331 -16.26 -16.71 7.84
N LEU A 332 -15.11 -17.08 7.27
CA LEU A 332 -14.60 -16.53 6.02
C LEU A 332 -15.10 -17.37 4.84
N ALA A 333 -15.76 -16.74 3.87
CA ALA A 333 -16.18 -17.38 2.62
C ALA A 333 -15.49 -16.70 1.43
N ILE A 334 -14.72 -17.48 0.65
CA ILE A 334 -14.01 -17.00 -0.53
C ILE A 334 -14.53 -17.75 -1.76
N ARG A 335 -14.94 -17.00 -2.79
CA ARG A 335 -15.49 -17.56 -4.03
C ARG A 335 -14.87 -16.88 -5.25
N ASP A 336 -14.66 -17.63 -6.33
CA ASP A 336 -14.37 -17.06 -7.67
C ASP A 336 -13.04 -16.32 -7.80
N CYS A 337 -11.99 -16.75 -7.09
CA CYS A 337 -10.66 -16.13 -7.20
C CYS A 337 -9.88 -16.68 -8.40
N ALA A 338 -9.32 -15.80 -9.22
CA ALA A 338 -8.49 -16.20 -10.36
C ALA A 338 -7.08 -16.65 -9.97
N HIS A 339 -6.68 -16.45 -8.70
CA HIS A 339 -5.42 -16.91 -8.15
C HIS A 339 -5.65 -17.82 -6.93
N ASN A 340 -4.98 -17.61 -5.79
CA ASN A 340 -5.24 -18.40 -4.58
C ASN A 340 -6.48 -17.89 -3.83
N GLY A 341 -7.11 -18.75 -3.04
CA GLY A 341 -8.10 -18.30 -2.06
C GLY A 341 -7.44 -17.47 -0.96
N ILE A 342 -6.45 -18.07 -0.28
CA ILE A 342 -5.71 -17.46 0.83
C ILE A 342 -4.21 -17.68 0.66
N VAL A 343 -3.41 -16.67 0.96
CA VAL A 343 -1.95 -16.77 1.09
C VAL A 343 -1.51 -16.33 2.48
N VAL A 344 -0.81 -17.20 3.19
CA VAL A 344 -0.16 -16.94 4.49
C VAL A 344 1.35 -16.95 4.28
N ARG A 345 2.00 -15.78 4.34
CA ARG A 345 3.43 -15.63 4.05
C ARG A 345 4.16 -15.04 5.25
N GLY A 346 4.92 -15.89 5.97
CA GLY A 346 5.62 -15.49 7.20
C GLY A 346 4.71 -14.92 8.30
N ALA A 347 3.43 -15.30 8.25
CA ALA A 347 2.36 -14.80 9.10
C ALA A 347 1.79 -15.92 9.98
N ASN A 348 1.10 -15.53 11.05
CA ASN A 348 0.36 -16.45 11.94
C ASN A 348 -1.14 -16.24 11.74
N ALA A 349 -1.85 -17.28 11.33
CA ALA A 349 -3.28 -17.17 11.03
C ALA A 349 -4.10 -18.33 11.57
N ARG A 350 -5.20 -17.99 12.25
CA ARG A 350 -6.19 -18.95 12.74
C ARG A 350 -7.50 -18.74 12.01
N PHE A 351 -8.01 -19.82 11.44
CA PHE A 351 -9.26 -19.85 10.70
C PHE A 351 -10.24 -20.82 11.37
N GLU A 352 -11.45 -20.34 11.60
CA GLU A 352 -12.58 -21.14 12.07
C GLU A 352 -13.74 -21.00 11.09
N ALA A 353 -14.25 -22.14 10.61
CA ALA A 353 -15.30 -22.18 9.59
C ALA A 353 -14.91 -21.42 8.31
N LEU A 354 -13.81 -21.85 7.68
CA LEU A 354 -13.36 -21.34 6.39
C LEU A 354 -14.03 -22.08 5.24
N GLU A 355 -14.64 -21.37 4.30
CA GLU A 355 -15.09 -21.91 3.02
C GLU A 355 -14.31 -21.29 1.86
N VAL A 356 -13.71 -22.11 1.00
CA VAL A 356 -13.10 -21.67 -0.26
C VAL A 356 -13.67 -22.47 -1.41
N GLU A 357 -14.21 -21.76 -2.41
CA GLU A 357 -14.80 -22.36 -3.59
C GLU A 357 -14.25 -21.70 -4.87
N ARG A 358 -13.88 -22.53 -5.86
CA ARG A 358 -13.54 -22.07 -7.22
C ARG A 358 -12.37 -21.07 -7.29
N ALA A 359 -11.35 -21.27 -6.44
CA ALA A 359 -10.03 -20.66 -6.62
C ALA A 359 -9.27 -21.38 -7.75
N GLN A 360 -8.59 -20.66 -8.64
CA GLN A 360 -7.89 -21.29 -9.78
C GLN A 360 -6.55 -21.94 -9.41
N ARG A 361 -5.87 -21.43 -8.36
CA ARG A 361 -4.60 -22.01 -7.85
C ARG A 361 -4.83 -22.85 -6.61
N ALA A 362 -4.27 -22.48 -5.45
CA ALA A 362 -4.53 -23.17 -4.21
C ALA A 362 -5.73 -22.57 -3.47
N ALA A 363 -6.45 -23.36 -2.66
CA ALA A 363 -7.44 -22.79 -1.76
C ALA A 363 -6.75 -22.03 -0.62
N VAL A 364 -5.70 -22.65 -0.05
CA VAL A 364 -4.83 -22.04 0.96
C VAL A 364 -3.37 -22.35 0.60
N GLU A 365 -2.55 -21.32 0.53
CA GLU A 365 -1.10 -21.40 0.35
C GLU A 365 -0.39 -20.85 1.58
N VAL A 366 0.56 -21.62 2.13
CA VAL A 366 1.37 -21.23 3.29
C VAL A 366 2.85 -21.30 2.92
N VAL A 367 3.54 -20.17 3.04
CA VAL A 367 4.92 -19.99 2.57
C VAL A 367 5.77 -19.17 3.54
N ALA A 368 7.09 -19.21 3.35
CA ALA A 368 8.06 -18.36 4.05
C ALA A 368 7.93 -18.41 5.58
N ASP A 369 7.93 -19.62 6.15
CA ASP A 369 7.73 -19.87 7.60
C ASP A 369 6.36 -19.41 8.13
N GLY A 370 5.34 -19.35 7.26
CA GLY A 370 3.96 -19.09 7.68
C GLY A 370 3.36 -20.22 8.52
N HIS A 371 2.41 -19.88 9.37
CA HIS A 371 1.69 -20.79 10.25
C HIS A 371 0.18 -20.65 10.05
N ALA A 372 -0.49 -21.72 9.63
CA ALA A 372 -1.93 -21.77 9.46
C ALA A 372 -2.58 -22.84 10.36
N LEU A 373 -3.53 -22.42 11.19
CA LEU A 373 -4.43 -23.30 11.94
C LEU A 373 -5.82 -23.22 11.29
N LEU A 374 -6.28 -24.33 10.71
CA LEU A 374 -7.56 -24.45 10.05
C LEU A 374 -8.48 -25.37 10.86
N ARG A 375 -9.62 -24.86 11.31
CA ARG A 375 -10.68 -25.65 11.97
C ARG A 375 -11.98 -25.59 11.20
N GLY A 376 -12.48 -26.76 10.81
CA GLY A 376 -13.74 -26.85 10.06
C GLY A 376 -13.64 -26.22 8.67
N CYS A 377 -12.53 -26.41 7.96
CA CYS A 377 -12.34 -25.85 6.62
C CYS A 377 -13.05 -26.69 5.55
N VAL A 378 -13.67 -26.03 4.58
CA VAL A 378 -14.33 -26.64 3.43
C VAL A 378 -13.75 -26.07 2.16
N VAL A 379 -13.18 -26.94 1.32
CA VAL A 379 -12.55 -26.55 0.05
C VAL A 379 -13.26 -27.26 -1.10
N ARG A 380 -13.66 -26.50 -2.13
CA ARG A 380 -14.44 -27.03 -3.26
C ARG A 380 -13.97 -26.50 -4.61
N ALA A 381 -13.89 -27.38 -5.61
CA ALA A 381 -13.76 -27.04 -7.02
C ALA A 381 -12.57 -26.11 -7.33
N VAL A 382 -11.41 -26.37 -6.70
CA VAL A 382 -10.20 -25.56 -6.84
C VAL A 382 -9.36 -26.09 -8.00
N GLY A 383 -8.74 -25.22 -8.81
CA GLY A 383 -8.00 -25.60 -10.01
C GLY A 383 -6.64 -26.29 -9.74
N GLY A 384 -5.99 -25.94 -8.64
CA GLY A 384 -4.74 -26.54 -8.18
C GLY A 384 -4.93 -27.39 -6.90
N PRO A 385 -3.94 -27.38 -5.98
CA PRO A 385 -4.05 -28.13 -4.75
C PRO A 385 -5.07 -27.51 -3.79
N GLY A 386 -5.68 -28.33 -2.93
CA GLY A 386 -6.57 -27.81 -1.89
C GLY A 386 -5.81 -26.93 -0.90
N ILE A 387 -4.77 -27.48 -0.28
CA ILE A 387 -3.86 -26.74 0.60
C ILE A 387 -2.41 -27.01 0.16
N ALA A 388 -1.61 -25.95 -0.02
CA ALA A 388 -0.19 -26.04 -0.34
C ALA A 388 0.64 -25.39 0.77
N VAL A 389 1.67 -26.09 1.25
CA VAL A 389 2.58 -25.60 2.28
C VAL A 389 4.02 -25.79 1.81
N SER A 390 4.79 -24.71 1.73
CA SER A 390 6.22 -24.73 1.40
C SER A 390 7.01 -24.00 2.47
N GLY A 391 7.88 -24.71 3.19
CA GLY A 391 8.70 -24.14 4.25
C GLY A 391 7.92 -23.51 5.41
N GLY A 392 6.69 -23.98 5.68
CA GLY A 392 5.82 -23.47 6.75
C GLY A 392 5.17 -24.57 7.57
N THR A 393 4.16 -24.22 8.37
CA THR A 393 3.39 -25.20 9.16
C THR A 393 1.90 -25.10 8.93
N LEU A 394 1.27 -26.26 8.90
CA LEU A 394 -0.17 -26.42 8.79
C LEU A 394 -0.68 -27.30 9.93
N THR A 395 -1.72 -26.85 10.61
CA THR A 395 -2.57 -27.70 11.44
C THR A 395 -3.99 -27.62 10.89
N ALA A 396 -4.53 -28.74 10.41
CA ALA A 396 -5.89 -28.83 9.91
C ALA A 396 -6.69 -29.84 10.75
N GLU A 397 -7.82 -29.38 11.28
CA GLU A 397 -8.74 -30.17 12.09
C GLU A 397 -10.15 -30.10 11.49
N ASP A 398 -10.81 -31.25 11.36
CA ASP A 398 -12.21 -31.35 10.90
C ASP A 398 -12.44 -30.76 9.49
N GLY A 399 -11.46 -30.93 8.57
CA GLY A 399 -11.53 -30.39 7.21
C GLY A 399 -12.23 -31.30 6.19
N ASP A 400 -12.89 -30.71 5.18
CA ASP A 400 -13.49 -31.41 4.03
C ASP A 400 -12.99 -30.78 2.72
N LEU A 401 -12.02 -31.43 2.09
CA LEU A 401 -11.41 -31.00 0.83
C LEU A 401 -11.91 -31.88 -0.30
N HIS A 402 -12.57 -31.30 -1.30
CA HIS A 402 -13.03 -32.07 -2.45
C HIS A 402 -13.05 -31.32 -3.78
N GLY A 403 -12.85 -32.06 -4.87
CA GLY A 403 -12.82 -31.48 -6.21
C GLY A 403 -11.63 -30.55 -6.42
N CYS A 404 -10.45 -30.92 -5.91
CA CYS A 404 -9.21 -30.20 -6.18
C CYS A 404 -8.63 -30.69 -7.52
N GLY A 405 -8.21 -29.80 -8.41
CA GLY A 405 -7.61 -30.18 -9.69
C GLY A 405 -6.22 -30.79 -9.56
N GLY A 406 -5.52 -30.48 -8.47
CA GLY A 406 -4.26 -31.11 -8.06
C GLY A 406 -4.40 -32.00 -6.83
N ASP A 407 -3.33 -32.06 -6.04
CA ASP A 407 -3.30 -32.81 -4.78
C ASP A 407 -4.22 -32.15 -3.73
N GLY A 408 -4.87 -32.94 -2.87
CA GLY A 408 -5.68 -32.38 -1.78
C GLY A 408 -4.85 -31.52 -0.83
N VAL A 409 -3.75 -32.08 -0.30
CA VAL A 409 -2.77 -31.34 0.50
C VAL A 409 -1.35 -31.63 0.04
N VAL A 410 -0.54 -30.59 -0.14
CA VAL A 410 0.89 -30.68 -0.49
C VAL A 410 1.73 -30.09 0.63
N LEU A 411 2.72 -30.85 1.09
CA LEU A 411 3.76 -30.40 2.03
C LEU A 411 5.12 -30.49 1.35
N ALA A 412 5.78 -29.34 1.15
CA ALA A 412 7.05 -29.22 0.43
C ALA A 412 8.08 -28.38 1.19
N ASP A 413 9.32 -28.42 0.73
CA ASP A 413 10.42 -27.55 1.19
C ASP A 413 10.61 -27.53 2.72
N GLY A 414 10.54 -28.71 3.35
CA GLY A 414 10.71 -28.83 4.80
C GLY A 414 9.46 -28.53 5.63
N ALA A 415 8.30 -28.31 5.00
CA ALA A 415 7.04 -28.03 5.68
C ALA A 415 6.65 -29.11 6.70
N SER A 416 5.88 -28.71 7.72
CA SER A 416 5.31 -29.60 8.72
C SER A 416 3.78 -29.54 8.72
N GLY A 417 3.12 -30.66 8.47
CA GLY A 417 1.66 -30.77 8.50
C GLY A 417 1.15 -31.64 9.63
N VAL A 418 0.07 -31.21 10.28
CA VAL A 418 -0.75 -32.02 11.18
C VAL A 418 -2.18 -32.02 10.64
N LEU A 419 -2.72 -33.19 10.34
CA LEU A 419 -4.09 -33.36 9.84
C LEU A 419 -4.85 -34.29 10.78
N THR A 420 -5.98 -33.83 11.30
CA THR A 420 -6.82 -34.62 12.21
C THR A 420 -8.28 -34.58 11.77
N ARG A 421 -8.92 -35.74 11.63
CA ARG A 421 -10.34 -35.84 11.21
C ARG A 421 -10.64 -35.12 9.88
N CYS A 422 -9.69 -35.18 8.94
CA CYS A 422 -9.86 -34.57 7.62
C CYS A 422 -10.37 -35.57 6.59
N ARG A 423 -11.30 -35.15 5.74
CA ARG A 423 -11.79 -35.89 4.57
C ARG A 423 -11.25 -35.26 3.30
N ILE A 424 -10.51 -36.03 2.50
CA ILE A 424 -9.90 -35.56 1.25
C ILE A 424 -10.34 -36.49 0.12
N ARG A 425 -11.13 -35.96 -0.82
CA ARG A 425 -11.80 -36.81 -1.82
C ARG A 425 -11.96 -36.18 -3.18
N ALA A 426 -12.07 -37.01 -4.22
CA ALA A 426 -12.34 -36.56 -5.58
C ALA A 426 -11.34 -35.49 -6.07
N GLY A 427 -10.05 -35.64 -5.72
CA GLY A 427 -8.97 -34.81 -6.23
C GLY A 427 -8.36 -35.38 -7.52
N GLY A 428 -7.91 -34.51 -8.43
CA GLY A 428 -7.21 -34.86 -9.67
C GLY A 428 -5.76 -35.30 -9.47
N GLY A 429 -5.22 -35.14 -8.26
CA GLY A 429 -3.91 -35.62 -7.85
C GLY A 429 -3.96 -36.62 -6.71
N HIS A 430 -2.97 -36.55 -5.82
CA HIS A 430 -2.92 -37.31 -4.57
C HIS A 430 -3.87 -36.76 -3.52
N GLY A 431 -4.33 -37.60 -2.60
CA GLY A 431 -5.03 -37.08 -1.43
C GLY A 431 -4.09 -36.19 -0.60
N VAL A 432 -2.96 -36.74 -0.16
CA VAL A 432 -1.89 -36.00 0.51
C VAL A 432 -0.53 -36.34 -0.09
N HIS A 433 0.25 -35.33 -0.43
CA HIS A 433 1.60 -35.45 -0.95
C HIS A 433 2.61 -34.81 0.00
N ILE A 434 3.48 -35.65 0.55
CA ILE A 434 4.57 -35.26 1.46
C ILE A 434 5.87 -35.33 0.67
N ALA A 435 6.32 -34.18 0.17
CA ALA A 435 7.53 -34.07 -0.64
C ALA A 435 8.81 -34.16 0.21
N ALA A 436 9.97 -34.16 -0.45
CA ALA A 436 11.26 -34.29 0.22
C ALA A 436 11.45 -33.27 1.36
N ALA A 437 12.10 -33.71 2.44
CA ALA A 437 12.35 -32.95 3.66
C ALA A 437 11.10 -32.53 4.48
N ALA A 438 9.88 -32.70 3.98
CA ALA A 438 8.66 -32.39 4.72
C ALA A 438 8.35 -33.45 5.79
N LYS A 439 7.57 -33.06 6.80
CA LYS A 439 7.09 -33.92 7.90
C LYS A 439 5.56 -33.90 7.95
N ALA A 440 4.96 -35.01 8.37
CA ALA A 440 3.51 -35.08 8.50
C ALA A 440 3.07 -35.94 9.68
N ARG A 441 1.98 -35.53 10.34
CA ARG A 441 1.20 -36.39 11.24
C ARG A 441 -0.25 -36.37 10.81
N MET A 442 -0.83 -37.56 10.69
CA MET A 442 -2.21 -37.75 10.25
C MET A 442 -2.91 -38.71 11.20
N SER A 443 -4.09 -38.33 11.70
CA SER A 443 -4.92 -39.16 12.56
C SER A 443 -6.40 -39.04 12.20
N ASP A 444 -7.11 -40.17 12.17
CA ASP A 444 -8.55 -40.22 11.92
C ASP A 444 -8.97 -39.61 10.56
N CYS A 445 -8.09 -39.67 9.54
CA CYS A 445 -8.35 -39.07 8.23
C CYS A 445 -8.93 -40.08 7.24
N GLU A 446 -9.80 -39.59 6.34
CA GLU A 446 -10.37 -40.38 5.25
C GLU A 446 -9.91 -39.81 3.90
N LEU A 447 -9.20 -40.62 3.11
CA LEU A 447 -8.69 -40.22 1.80
C LEU A 447 -9.24 -41.17 0.74
N HIS A 448 -10.12 -40.67 -0.12
CA HIS A 448 -10.82 -41.56 -1.05
C HIS A 448 -11.21 -40.97 -2.40
N GLY A 449 -11.24 -41.80 -3.44
CA GLY A 449 -11.68 -41.38 -4.77
C GLY A 449 -10.76 -40.33 -5.41
N ASN A 450 -9.48 -40.27 -5.05
CA ASN A 450 -8.50 -39.39 -5.68
C ASN A 450 -7.85 -40.10 -6.87
N ASP A 451 -7.51 -39.38 -7.94
CA ASP A 451 -6.96 -39.97 -9.16
C ASP A 451 -5.55 -40.55 -8.96
N GLY A 452 -4.78 -39.99 -8.02
CA GLY A 452 -3.46 -40.46 -7.60
C GLY A 452 -3.48 -41.42 -6.41
N ASP A 453 -2.33 -41.55 -5.74
CA ASP A 453 -2.24 -42.21 -4.43
C ASP A 453 -3.06 -41.47 -3.34
N GLY A 454 -3.63 -42.20 -2.38
CA GLY A 454 -4.24 -41.60 -1.20
C GLY A 454 -3.23 -40.77 -0.41
N ILE A 455 -2.12 -41.40 0.01
CA ILE A 455 -0.98 -40.74 0.64
C ILE A 455 0.30 -41.08 -0.13
N ARG A 456 1.00 -40.06 -0.63
CA ARG A 456 2.34 -40.18 -1.23
C ARG A 456 3.40 -39.64 -0.29
N VAL A 457 4.36 -40.49 0.05
CA VAL A 457 5.50 -40.19 0.94
C VAL A 457 6.80 -40.20 0.13
N ALA A 458 7.30 -39.01 -0.20
CA ALA A 458 8.56 -38.79 -0.91
C ALA A 458 9.65 -38.18 -0.01
N THR A 459 9.48 -38.31 1.30
CA THR A 459 10.40 -37.80 2.34
C THR A 459 11.08 -38.94 3.09
N ASP A 460 12.26 -38.67 3.65
CA ASP A 460 12.94 -39.54 4.61
C ASP A 460 12.69 -39.13 6.07
N ARG A 461 11.96 -38.02 6.28
CA ARG A 461 11.67 -37.43 7.59
C ARG A 461 10.46 -38.08 8.25
N ASP A 462 10.17 -37.64 9.47
CA ASP A 462 9.11 -38.19 10.31
C ASP A 462 7.73 -38.06 9.65
N VAL A 463 7.11 -39.22 9.38
CA VAL A 463 5.74 -39.32 8.88
C VAL A 463 4.99 -40.32 9.75
N VAL A 464 3.89 -39.87 10.35
CA VAL A 464 3.04 -40.70 11.20
C VAL A 464 1.63 -40.72 10.62
N VAL A 465 1.13 -41.91 10.30
CA VAL A 465 -0.24 -42.11 9.81
C VAL A 465 -0.93 -43.09 10.76
N ARG A 466 -1.97 -42.62 11.46
CA ARG A 466 -2.73 -43.42 12.43
C ARG A 466 -4.22 -43.38 12.14
N ASP A 467 -4.88 -44.52 12.31
CA ASP A 467 -6.35 -44.61 12.31
C ASP A 467 -6.99 -44.00 11.03
N CYS A 468 -6.30 -44.14 9.88
CA CYS A 468 -6.73 -43.58 8.60
C CYS A 468 -7.42 -44.62 7.70
N SER A 469 -8.36 -44.16 6.87
CA SER A 469 -9.01 -44.96 5.82
C SER A 469 -8.62 -44.46 4.43
N LEU A 470 -7.96 -45.31 3.64
CA LEU A 470 -7.45 -45.00 2.30
C LEU A 470 -8.16 -45.89 1.28
N ARG A 471 -9.19 -45.39 0.58
CA ARG A 471 -10.05 -46.24 -0.25
C ARG A 471 -10.32 -45.68 -1.64
N GLU A 472 -10.50 -46.55 -2.63
CA GLU A 472 -10.97 -46.17 -3.97
C GLU A 472 -10.10 -45.10 -4.67
N ASN A 473 -8.80 -45.03 -4.37
CA ASN A 473 -7.88 -44.11 -5.04
C ASN A 473 -7.31 -44.76 -6.32
N GLY A 474 -7.06 -43.97 -7.36
CA GLY A 474 -6.52 -44.47 -8.63
C GLY A 474 -5.10 -45.03 -8.52
N GLY A 475 -4.32 -44.52 -7.56
CA GLY A 475 -3.01 -45.04 -7.18
C GLY A 475 -3.05 -46.07 -6.05
N SER A 476 -2.03 -46.07 -5.20
CA SER A 476 -2.02 -46.83 -3.94
C SER A 476 -2.83 -46.11 -2.87
N GLY A 477 -3.28 -46.81 -1.83
CA GLY A 477 -3.76 -46.14 -0.62
C GLY A 477 -2.62 -45.35 0.03
N LEU A 478 -1.51 -46.02 0.29
CA LEU A 478 -0.26 -45.42 0.79
C LEU A 478 0.93 -45.88 -0.04
N ARG A 479 1.70 -44.91 -0.57
CA ARG A 479 2.93 -45.16 -1.34
C ARG A 479 4.11 -44.39 -0.77
N GLN A 480 5.11 -45.13 -0.33
CA GLN A 480 6.42 -44.62 0.05
C GLN A 480 7.38 -44.74 -1.14
N GLN A 481 7.85 -43.60 -1.65
CA GLN A 481 8.84 -43.54 -2.73
C GLN A 481 10.29 -43.56 -2.22
N VAL A 482 10.50 -43.02 -1.02
CA VAL A 482 11.82 -42.96 -0.36
C VAL A 482 11.83 -43.92 0.82
N VAL A 483 12.71 -44.92 0.77
CA VAL A 483 12.86 -45.90 1.85
C VAL A 483 13.42 -45.19 3.09
N SER A 484 12.65 -45.20 4.18
CA SER A 484 13.02 -44.64 5.47
C SER A 484 12.36 -45.43 6.60
N THR A 485 13.02 -45.44 7.77
CA THR A 485 12.49 -46.02 9.02
C THR A 485 11.70 -44.99 9.85
N SER A 486 11.67 -43.74 9.40
CA SER A 486 10.97 -42.63 10.05
C SER A 486 9.48 -42.57 9.74
N ILE A 487 8.95 -43.55 8.98
CA ILE A 487 7.52 -43.71 8.72
C ILE A 487 6.91 -44.68 9.73
N ALA A 488 5.88 -44.24 10.43
CA ALA A 488 5.07 -45.07 11.33
C ALA A 488 3.63 -45.12 10.81
N VAL A 489 3.14 -46.34 10.55
CA VAL A 489 1.78 -46.60 10.06
C VAL A 489 1.08 -47.52 11.06
N GLU A 490 -0.02 -47.06 11.63
CA GLU A 490 -0.76 -47.77 12.68
C GLU A 490 -2.26 -47.71 12.37
N ASN A 491 -2.96 -48.85 12.46
CA ASN A 491 -4.42 -48.94 12.23
C ASN A 491 -4.90 -48.30 10.92
N VAL A 492 -4.11 -48.39 9.84
CA VAL A 492 -4.52 -47.88 8.52
C VAL A 492 -5.25 -48.97 7.74
N SER A 493 -6.46 -48.65 7.29
CA SER A 493 -7.23 -49.51 6.39
C SER A 493 -7.05 -49.03 4.94
N SER A 494 -6.74 -49.96 4.03
CA SER A 494 -6.52 -49.67 2.62
C SER A 494 -7.25 -50.68 1.75
N SER A 495 -8.16 -50.21 0.89
CA SER A 495 -9.02 -51.11 0.08
C SER A 495 -9.53 -50.45 -1.20
N GLY A 496 -9.71 -51.24 -2.25
CA GLY A 496 -10.28 -50.75 -3.53
C GLY A 496 -9.39 -49.76 -4.28
N ASN A 497 -8.11 -49.63 -3.92
CA ASN A 497 -7.16 -48.75 -4.60
C ASN A 497 -6.60 -49.41 -5.88
N GLY A 498 -6.23 -48.62 -6.89
CA GLY A 498 -5.79 -49.11 -8.20
C GLY A 498 -4.42 -49.81 -8.19
N VAL A 499 -3.57 -49.50 -7.20
CA VAL A 499 -2.29 -50.16 -6.98
C VAL A 499 -2.19 -50.64 -5.53
N ALA A 500 -1.47 -51.73 -5.29
CA ALA A 500 -1.17 -52.17 -3.93
C ALA A 500 -0.37 -51.11 -3.16
N ASP A 501 -0.55 -51.07 -1.85
CA ASP A 501 0.26 -50.22 -0.98
C ASP A 501 1.72 -50.66 -1.00
N ALA A 502 2.61 -49.69 -0.86
CA ALA A 502 4.05 -49.92 -0.79
C ALA A 502 4.64 -49.04 0.30
N PHE A 503 4.86 -49.59 1.50
CA PHE A 503 5.47 -48.89 2.62
C PHE A 503 6.21 -49.84 3.57
N GLY A 504 7.16 -49.29 4.31
CA GLY A 504 8.03 -50.05 5.21
C GLY A 504 9.18 -50.78 4.48
N THR A 505 10.08 -51.36 5.26
CA THR A 505 11.35 -51.94 4.77
C THR A 505 11.18 -53.26 3.99
N ALA A 506 9.97 -53.85 3.96
CA ALA A 506 9.74 -55.18 3.41
C ALA A 506 9.11 -55.21 1.99
N GLN A 507 8.67 -54.08 1.43
CA GLN A 507 7.90 -54.07 0.16
C GLN A 507 8.25 -52.91 -0.81
N ALA A 508 9.47 -52.40 -0.78
CA ALA A 508 9.93 -51.47 -1.81
C ALA A 508 10.21 -52.21 -3.13
N VAL A 509 9.39 -51.97 -4.17
CA VAL A 509 9.65 -52.45 -5.53
C VAL A 509 10.71 -51.53 -6.17
N PRO A 510 11.80 -52.06 -6.75
CA PRO A 510 12.75 -51.23 -7.49
C PRO A 510 12.08 -50.67 -8.74
N ALA A 511 12.13 -49.35 -8.90
CA ALA A 511 11.61 -48.65 -10.07
C ALA A 511 12.26 -49.18 -11.35
N ALA A 512 11.43 -49.65 -12.28
CA ALA A 512 11.85 -49.93 -13.65
C ALA A 512 12.28 -48.61 -14.32
N ALA A 513 13.43 -48.68 -15.00
CA ALA A 513 14.14 -47.54 -15.57
C ALA A 513 13.36 -46.80 -16.67
N VAL A 514 13.26 -45.48 -16.52
CA VAL A 514 12.99 -44.46 -17.55
C VAL A 514 13.89 -43.25 -17.22
N PRO A 515 14.48 -42.55 -18.21
CA PRO A 515 15.81 -41.96 -18.11
C PRO A 515 15.91 -40.69 -17.27
N ALA A 516 17.11 -40.50 -16.71
CA ALA A 516 17.50 -39.36 -15.89
C ALA A 516 17.67 -38.07 -16.71
N GLU A 517 17.12 -36.99 -16.19
CA GLU A 517 17.48 -35.60 -16.49
C GLU A 517 17.64 -34.81 -15.16
N PRO A 518 18.40 -33.70 -15.13
CA PRO A 518 19.67 -33.63 -14.42
C PRO A 518 19.55 -33.09 -12.99
N ALA A 519 20.40 -33.63 -12.11
CA ALA A 519 20.53 -33.17 -10.73
C ALA A 519 21.01 -31.72 -10.63
N ALA A 520 20.22 -30.88 -9.95
CA ALA A 520 20.70 -29.63 -9.35
C ALA A 520 21.58 -29.93 -8.12
N PRO A 521 22.56 -29.06 -7.81
CA PRO A 521 23.71 -29.42 -6.98
C PRO A 521 23.36 -29.54 -5.50
N ARG A 522 23.90 -30.58 -4.87
CA ARG A 522 23.99 -30.69 -3.42
C ARG A 522 24.87 -29.57 -2.87
N SER A 523 24.31 -28.64 -2.09
CA SER A 523 25.11 -27.81 -1.18
C SER A 523 25.17 -28.50 0.18
N GLY A 524 26.37 -28.88 0.59
CA GLY A 524 26.69 -28.99 2.01
C GLY A 524 26.50 -27.63 2.67
N ARG A 525 26.35 -27.61 4.00
CA ARG A 525 26.39 -26.40 4.85
C ARG A 525 27.22 -25.29 4.20
N ALA A 526 26.55 -24.33 3.57
CA ALA A 526 27.17 -23.06 3.25
C ALA A 526 27.28 -22.34 4.60
N ALA A 527 28.51 -21.96 4.97
CA ALA A 527 28.65 -20.83 5.87
C ALA A 527 27.79 -19.69 5.28
N GLU A 528 26.88 -19.11 6.06
CA GLU A 528 26.27 -17.84 5.69
C GLU A 528 27.43 -16.90 5.37
N ASN A 529 27.51 -16.44 4.12
CA ASN A 529 28.54 -15.51 3.70
C ASN A 529 28.45 -14.30 4.65
N SER A 530 29.56 -13.91 5.26
CA SER A 530 29.60 -12.69 6.04
C SER A 530 29.16 -11.50 5.17
N PRO A 531 28.56 -10.43 5.75
CA PRO A 531 28.17 -9.24 4.98
C PRO A 531 29.31 -8.64 4.13
N ALA A 532 30.56 -8.87 4.54
CA ALA A 532 31.74 -8.51 3.76
C ALA A 532 31.95 -9.38 2.51
N GLU A 533 31.68 -10.69 2.59
CA GLU A 533 31.70 -11.61 1.45
C GLU A 533 30.55 -11.33 0.48
N GLU A 534 29.37 -10.96 0.99
CA GLU A 534 28.25 -10.50 0.15
C GLU A 534 28.58 -9.21 -0.60
N LEU A 535 29.26 -8.26 0.04
CA LEU A 535 29.76 -7.04 -0.60
C LEU A 535 30.77 -7.37 -1.72
N GLN A 536 31.66 -8.34 -1.50
CA GLN A 536 32.62 -8.78 -2.52
C GLN A 536 31.94 -9.49 -3.70
N ALA A 537 30.83 -10.20 -3.44
CA ALA A 537 30.04 -10.90 -4.45
C ALA A 537 29.20 -9.97 -5.35
N LEU A 538 29.03 -8.68 -4.99
CA LEU A 538 28.37 -7.72 -5.86
C LEU A 538 29.14 -7.55 -7.18
N VAL A 539 28.40 -7.50 -8.29
CA VAL A 539 28.98 -7.30 -9.63
C VAL A 539 29.58 -5.90 -9.72
N GLY A 540 30.82 -5.81 -10.20
CA GLY A 540 31.51 -4.54 -10.41
C GLY A 540 31.82 -3.79 -9.11
N LEU A 541 31.79 -2.45 -9.19
CA LEU A 541 31.95 -1.54 -8.04
C LEU A 541 33.30 -1.66 -7.29
N GLU A 542 34.39 -1.99 -7.99
CA GLU A 542 35.70 -2.20 -7.38
C GLU A 542 36.24 -0.98 -6.60
N ASN A 543 35.90 0.23 -7.06
CA ASN A 543 36.20 1.47 -6.35
C ASN A 543 35.41 1.56 -5.03
N VAL A 544 34.11 1.28 -5.04
CA VAL A 544 33.24 1.28 -3.85
C VAL A 544 33.68 0.21 -2.86
N LYS A 545 33.95 -1.02 -3.32
CA LYS A 545 34.44 -2.12 -2.48
C LYS A 545 35.74 -1.74 -1.75
N ARG A 546 36.68 -1.08 -2.45
CA ARG A 546 37.94 -0.61 -1.86
C ARG A 546 37.73 0.50 -0.83
N GLU A 547 36.83 1.45 -1.10
CA GLU A 547 36.52 2.53 -0.16
C GLU A 547 35.82 2.01 1.09
N VAL A 548 34.84 1.12 0.92
CA VAL A 548 34.17 0.46 2.05
C VAL A 548 35.16 -0.37 2.86
N ALA A 549 36.04 -1.15 2.21
CA ALA A 549 37.09 -1.90 2.90
C ALA A 549 38.04 -0.98 3.70
N THR A 550 38.38 0.19 3.15
CA THR A 550 39.20 1.19 3.83
C THR A 550 38.49 1.73 5.08
N LEU A 551 37.20 2.05 4.98
CA LEU A 551 36.38 2.49 6.12
C LEU A 551 36.24 1.43 7.21
N VAL A 552 36.02 0.18 6.82
CA VAL A 552 35.95 -0.98 7.72
C VAL A 552 37.29 -1.15 8.47
N ASN A 553 38.41 -1.07 7.76
CA ASN A 553 39.74 -1.16 8.36
C ASN A 553 40.03 -0.01 9.33
N LEU A 554 39.63 1.22 8.99
CA LEU A 554 39.79 2.39 9.85
C LEU A 554 38.98 2.25 11.15
N ASN A 555 37.72 1.81 11.06
CA ASN A 555 36.89 1.55 12.24
C ASN A 555 37.47 0.42 13.11
N ARG A 556 37.98 -0.65 12.50
CA ARG A 556 38.67 -1.73 13.22
C ARG A 556 39.91 -1.24 13.96
N MET A 557 40.71 -0.38 13.34
CA MET A 557 41.89 0.22 13.98
C MET A 557 41.51 1.19 15.10
N ALA A 558 40.46 1.99 14.92
CA ALA A 558 39.94 2.88 15.97
C ALA A 558 39.49 2.10 17.21
N LYS A 559 38.75 1.00 17.01
CA LYS A 559 38.35 0.10 18.09
C LYS A 559 39.54 -0.49 18.85
N LEU A 560 40.53 -1.03 18.13
CA LEU A 560 41.76 -1.57 18.74
C LEU A 560 42.55 -0.52 19.54
N ARG A 561 42.55 0.74 19.09
CA ARG A 561 43.20 1.84 19.83
C ARG A 561 42.49 2.12 21.15
N VAL A 562 41.16 2.19 21.14
CA VAL A 562 40.36 2.41 22.35
C VAL A 562 40.51 1.25 23.33
N GLU A 563 40.47 0.01 22.85
CA GLU A 563 40.72 -1.20 23.67
C GLU A 563 42.14 -1.22 24.27
N ALA A 564 43.12 -0.65 23.57
CA ALA A 564 44.48 -0.46 24.06
C ALA A 564 44.66 0.78 24.96
N GLY A 565 43.59 1.49 25.31
CA GLY A 565 43.63 2.70 26.15
C GLY A 565 44.22 3.94 25.45
N LEU A 566 44.34 3.92 24.12
CA LEU A 566 44.82 5.04 23.32
C LEU A 566 43.64 5.85 22.76
N SER A 567 43.79 7.17 22.68
CA SER A 567 42.78 8.01 22.04
C SER A 567 42.66 7.68 20.55
N ALA A 568 41.44 7.39 20.10
CA ALA A 568 41.12 7.30 18.68
C ALA A 568 40.98 8.72 18.09
N PRO A 569 41.40 8.96 16.84
CA PRO A 569 41.13 10.22 16.16
C PRO A 569 39.61 10.42 16.00
N PRO A 570 39.08 11.65 16.12
CA PRO A 570 37.69 11.92 15.83
C PRO A 570 37.43 11.70 14.34
N MET A 571 36.47 10.83 14.01
CA MET A 571 36.10 10.53 12.63
C MET A 571 34.60 10.75 12.46
N SER A 572 34.21 11.49 11.43
CA SER A 572 32.82 11.44 10.98
C SER A 572 32.55 10.11 10.30
N ARG A 573 31.42 9.50 10.64
CA ARG A 573 30.97 8.22 10.08
C ARG A 573 29.97 8.39 8.93
N HIS A 574 29.54 9.63 8.69
CA HIS A 574 28.52 9.95 7.69
C HIS A 574 29.10 9.99 6.27
N LEU A 575 28.36 9.44 5.32
CA LEU A 575 28.83 9.22 3.94
C LEU A 575 27.89 9.83 2.91
N VAL A 576 28.44 10.17 1.75
CA VAL A 576 27.68 10.61 0.58
C VAL A 576 27.79 9.56 -0.51
N PHE A 577 26.68 9.04 -0.99
CA PHE A 577 26.62 8.08 -2.10
C PHE A 577 26.17 8.79 -3.37
N ALA A 578 27.12 9.04 -4.26
CA ALA A 578 26.91 9.82 -5.48
C ALA A 578 26.91 8.92 -6.72
N GLY A 579 25.85 8.93 -7.51
CA GLY A 579 25.83 8.22 -8.79
C GLY A 579 24.44 7.98 -9.36
N ALA A 580 24.38 7.48 -10.59
CA ALA A 580 23.14 7.21 -11.32
C ALA A 580 22.22 6.19 -10.58
N PRO A 581 20.90 6.18 -10.86
CA PRO A 581 19.98 5.20 -10.29
C PRO A 581 20.35 3.76 -10.67
N GLY A 582 20.04 2.82 -9.78
CA GLY A 582 20.26 1.39 -10.03
C GLY A 582 21.72 0.92 -10.02
N THR A 583 22.65 1.73 -9.51
CA THR A 583 24.08 1.40 -9.33
C THR A 583 24.41 0.67 -8.02
N GLY A 584 23.39 0.34 -7.20
CA GLY A 584 23.56 -0.46 -5.98
C GLY A 584 23.78 0.33 -4.68
N LYS A 585 23.56 1.66 -4.67
CA LYS A 585 23.70 2.54 -3.49
C LYS A 585 23.02 2.00 -2.22
N THR A 586 21.72 1.73 -2.27
CA THR A 586 20.94 1.23 -1.13
C THR A 586 21.41 -0.16 -0.66
N THR A 587 21.78 -1.03 -1.61
CA THR A 587 22.31 -2.37 -1.29
C THR A 587 23.64 -2.27 -0.53
N VAL A 588 24.55 -1.41 -0.98
CA VAL A 588 25.84 -1.17 -0.30
C VAL A 588 25.63 -0.52 1.06
N ALA A 589 24.66 0.39 1.21
CA ALA A 589 24.34 1.01 2.49
C ALA A 589 23.88 -0.02 3.54
N ARG A 590 23.02 -0.97 3.13
CA ARG A 590 22.55 -2.07 3.98
C ARG A 590 23.70 -2.96 4.44
N LEU A 591 24.56 -3.38 3.50
CA LEU A 591 25.72 -4.21 3.81
C LEU A 591 26.71 -3.48 4.72
N TYR A 592 26.93 -2.18 4.48
CA TYR A 592 27.81 -1.36 5.31
C TYR A 592 27.33 -1.30 6.75
N GLY A 593 26.03 -1.08 6.98
CA GLY A 593 25.41 -1.12 8.31
C GLY A 593 25.63 -2.46 9.02
N ALA A 594 25.37 -3.57 8.32
CA ALA A 594 25.58 -4.92 8.84
C ALA A 594 27.05 -5.21 9.19
N ILE A 595 28.00 -4.73 8.37
CA ILE A 595 29.44 -4.86 8.65
C ILE A 595 29.82 -4.08 9.92
N LEU A 596 29.32 -2.85 10.08
CA LEU A 596 29.60 -2.04 11.28
C LEU A 596 29.02 -2.65 12.55
N ALA A 597 27.83 -3.27 12.48
CA ALA A 597 27.26 -4.03 13.59
C ALA A 597 28.09 -5.26 13.93
N GLY A 598 28.54 -6.02 12.91
CA GLY A 598 29.46 -7.14 13.11
C GLY A 598 30.81 -6.75 13.75
N LEU A 599 31.25 -5.50 13.55
CA LEU A 599 32.42 -4.94 14.23
C LEU A 599 32.12 -4.39 15.63
N GLY A 600 30.85 -4.35 16.06
CA GLY A 600 30.40 -3.75 17.32
C GLY A 600 30.54 -2.23 17.34
N VAL A 601 30.51 -1.59 16.17
CA VAL A 601 30.57 -0.13 16.01
C VAL A 601 29.16 0.48 16.07
N LEU A 602 28.17 -0.27 15.59
CA LEU A 602 26.74 0.01 15.71
C LEU A 602 26.09 -1.13 16.50
N GLU A 603 24.96 -0.85 17.16
CA GLU A 603 24.24 -1.84 17.96
C GLU A 603 23.59 -2.95 17.11
N SER A 604 22.96 -2.58 16.00
CA SER A 604 22.21 -3.52 15.15
C SER A 604 22.50 -3.41 13.65
N GLY A 605 22.89 -2.23 13.16
CA GLY A 605 23.28 -2.03 11.76
C GLY A 605 22.13 -2.11 10.75
N HIS A 606 20.88 -2.02 11.23
CA HIS A 606 19.69 -1.98 10.37
C HIS A 606 19.69 -0.69 9.51
N LEU A 607 18.97 -0.72 8.38
CA LEU A 607 18.87 0.39 7.44
C LEU A 607 17.46 0.98 7.51
N VAL A 608 17.35 2.27 7.79
CA VAL A 608 16.13 3.07 7.67
C VAL A 608 16.26 3.93 6.42
N GLU A 609 15.38 3.70 5.43
CA GLU A 609 15.39 4.40 4.15
C GLU A 609 14.28 5.45 4.12
N VAL A 610 14.62 6.70 3.80
CA VAL A 610 13.71 7.85 3.81
C VAL A 610 13.95 8.76 2.59
N ALA A 611 12.92 9.49 2.19
CA ALA A 611 12.98 10.53 1.17
C ALA A 611 12.49 11.89 1.71
N ARG A 612 12.48 12.94 0.87
CA ARG A 612 12.00 14.28 1.26
C ARG A 612 10.61 14.26 1.91
N ALA A 613 9.69 13.46 1.36
CA ALA A 613 8.32 13.36 1.87
C ALA A 613 8.27 12.84 3.31
N ASP A 614 9.25 12.03 3.73
CA ASP A 614 9.32 11.46 5.07
C ASP A 614 9.97 12.41 6.08
N LEU A 615 10.75 13.38 5.62
CA LEU A 615 11.47 14.31 6.51
C LEU A 615 10.76 15.66 6.64
N VAL A 616 10.05 16.12 5.60
CA VAL A 616 9.42 17.45 5.54
C VAL A 616 7.92 17.36 5.81
N ALA A 617 7.41 18.21 6.71
CA ALA A 617 5.99 18.34 7.00
C ALA A 617 5.34 19.49 6.20
N GLN A 618 4.00 19.45 6.06
CA GLN A 618 3.22 20.49 5.37
C GLN A 618 2.78 21.65 6.30
N ILE A 619 3.10 21.54 7.60
CA ILE A 619 2.67 22.46 8.66
C ILE A 619 3.90 23.02 9.37
N VAL A 620 3.82 24.30 9.78
CA VAL A 620 4.89 25.00 10.49
C VAL A 620 5.26 24.27 11.79
N GLY A 621 6.55 23.97 11.98
CA GLY A 621 7.07 23.27 13.16
C GLY A 621 6.93 21.73 13.13
N GLY A 622 6.25 21.17 12.14
CA GLY A 622 6.12 19.72 11.99
C GLY A 622 7.38 19.04 11.44
N THR A 623 8.18 19.76 10.66
CA THR A 623 9.36 19.22 9.96
C THR A 623 10.45 18.78 10.92
N ALA A 624 10.74 19.58 11.96
CA ALA A 624 11.72 19.21 12.99
C ALA A 624 11.31 17.92 13.73
N ILE A 625 10.03 17.73 14.01
CA ILE A 625 9.50 16.52 14.68
C ILE A 625 9.71 15.31 13.77
N LYS A 626 9.24 15.40 12.52
CA LYS A 626 9.29 14.31 11.56
C LYS A 626 10.72 13.87 11.24
N THR A 627 11.63 14.83 11.05
CA THR A 627 13.07 14.55 10.86
C THR A 627 13.68 13.89 12.09
N THR A 628 13.29 14.30 13.29
CA THR A 628 13.78 13.71 14.54
C THR A 628 13.29 12.28 14.73
N GLU A 629 12.04 11.98 14.39
CA GLU A 629 11.48 10.62 14.47
C GLU A 629 12.19 9.67 13.52
N ALA A 630 12.37 10.06 12.25
CA ALA A 630 13.11 9.28 11.26
C ALA A 630 14.56 9.01 11.71
N PHE A 631 15.23 10.01 12.28
CA PHE A 631 16.58 9.83 12.80
C PHE A 631 16.63 8.90 14.02
N ARG A 632 15.67 9.03 14.94
CA ARG A 632 15.59 8.16 16.13
C ARG A 632 15.38 6.71 15.77
N GLU A 633 14.59 6.43 14.74
CA GLU A 633 14.42 5.07 14.23
C GLU A 633 15.75 4.47 13.77
N ALA A 634 16.64 5.29 13.21
CA ALA A 634 17.95 4.87 12.72
C ALA A 634 19.04 4.77 13.82
N ILE A 635 18.73 5.05 15.09
CA ILE A 635 19.69 4.89 16.19
C ILE A 635 20.09 3.42 16.32
N GLY A 636 21.39 3.17 16.41
CA GLY A 636 21.97 1.83 16.37
C GLY A 636 22.13 1.26 14.95
N GLY A 637 21.77 2.03 13.91
CA GLY A 637 21.76 1.62 12.52
C GLY A 637 22.23 2.71 11.54
N VAL A 638 21.67 2.69 10.34
CA VAL A 638 22.00 3.58 9.21
C VAL A 638 20.75 4.32 8.75
N LEU A 639 20.77 5.65 8.75
CA LEU A 639 19.75 6.49 8.12
C LEU A 639 20.16 6.77 6.67
N PHE A 640 19.44 6.22 5.70
CA PHE A 640 19.69 6.43 4.29
C PHE A 640 18.66 7.38 3.70
N ILE A 641 19.12 8.54 3.25
CA ILE A 641 18.27 9.60 2.67
C ILE A 641 18.45 9.58 1.14
N ASP A 642 17.46 9.07 0.42
CA ASP A 642 17.50 9.06 -1.05
C ASP A 642 17.11 10.42 -1.62
N GLU A 643 17.75 10.77 -2.74
CA GLU A 643 17.66 12.09 -3.40
C GLU A 643 17.72 13.28 -2.44
N ALA A 644 18.69 13.27 -1.52
CA ALA A 644 18.79 14.24 -0.43
C ALA A 644 18.88 15.72 -0.89
N TYR A 645 19.41 15.96 -2.09
CA TYR A 645 19.46 17.28 -2.73
C TYR A 645 18.07 17.92 -2.93
N THR A 646 17.00 17.12 -2.94
CA THR A 646 15.63 17.63 -2.99
C THR A 646 15.26 18.41 -1.74
N LEU A 647 15.94 18.22 -0.60
CA LEU A 647 15.74 19.00 0.64
C LEU A 647 16.20 20.45 0.48
N SER A 648 17.24 20.70 -0.32
CA SER A 648 17.79 22.04 -0.59
C SER A 648 17.17 22.73 -1.81
N ALA A 649 16.36 22.02 -2.61
CA ALA A 649 15.71 22.60 -3.78
C ALA A 649 14.74 23.72 -3.37
N GLN A 650 15.01 24.95 -3.81
CA GLN A 650 14.06 26.05 -3.74
C GLN A 650 12.85 25.69 -4.59
N SER A 651 11.74 25.36 -3.95
CA SER A 651 10.45 25.33 -4.65
C SER A 651 10.21 26.77 -5.11
N GLY A 652 10.12 27.03 -6.42
CA GLY A 652 10.04 28.36 -7.02
C GLY A 652 8.75 29.14 -6.71
N GLY A 653 8.22 29.04 -5.50
CA GLY A 653 7.10 29.82 -4.96
C GLY A 653 7.48 30.47 -3.64
N THR A 654 6.93 31.65 -3.38
CA THR A 654 7.12 32.47 -2.18
C THR A 654 6.44 31.87 -0.93
N GLY A 655 6.81 30.64 -0.54
CA GLY A 655 6.35 29.94 0.67
C GLY A 655 7.48 29.69 1.69
N PRO A 656 7.18 29.22 2.93
CA PRO A 656 8.20 28.97 3.95
C PRO A 656 9.15 27.81 3.60
N ASP A 657 10.46 27.98 3.79
CA ASP A 657 11.53 27.02 3.46
C ASP A 657 11.58 25.79 4.41
N PHE A 658 10.57 24.92 4.39
CA PHE A 658 10.50 23.74 5.26
C PHE A 658 11.65 22.74 5.03
N GLY A 659 12.19 22.64 3.81
CA GLY A 659 13.32 21.74 3.53
C GLY A 659 14.61 22.12 4.28
N ARG A 660 14.80 23.42 4.56
CA ARG A 660 15.95 23.91 5.31
C ARG A 660 15.87 23.54 6.79
N GLU A 661 14.66 23.57 7.37
CA GLU A 661 14.40 23.15 8.75
C GLU A 661 14.76 21.66 8.97
N ALA A 662 14.48 20.80 7.99
CA ALA A 662 14.90 19.39 8.01
C ALA A 662 16.43 19.27 8.00
N ILE A 663 17.12 20.02 7.14
CA ILE A 663 18.60 20.03 7.08
C ILE A 663 19.20 20.46 8.42
N ASP A 664 18.72 21.57 8.99
CA ASP A 664 19.26 22.09 10.25
C ASP A 664 19.02 21.12 11.42
N THR A 665 17.85 20.48 11.45
CA THR A 665 17.52 19.45 12.44
C THR A 665 18.43 18.22 12.28
N LEU A 666 18.64 17.76 11.04
CA LEU A 666 19.51 16.62 10.75
C LEU A 666 20.95 16.90 11.16
N VAL A 667 21.50 18.07 10.82
CA VAL A 667 22.87 18.48 11.18
C VAL A 667 23.09 18.51 12.69
N LYS A 668 22.07 18.91 13.45
CA LYS A 668 22.09 18.89 14.93
C LYS A 668 22.13 17.45 15.45
N LEU A 669 21.22 16.59 14.98
CA LEU A 669 21.13 15.19 15.42
C LEU A 669 22.38 14.37 15.06
N MET A 670 22.99 14.64 13.90
CA MET A 670 24.26 14.06 13.50
C MET A 670 25.41 14.39 14.47
N GLU A 671 25.39 15.57 15.09
CA GLU A 671 26.38 15.94 16.11
C GLU A 671 26.08 15.27 17.44
N ASP A 672 24.82 15.35 17.89
CA ASP A 672 24.38 14.84 19.18
C ASP A 672 24.52 13.30 19.28
N HIS A 673 24.34 12.57 18.17
CA HIS A 673 24.31 11.11 18.10
C HIS A 673 25.38 10.49 17.18
N ARG A 674 26.53 11.14 17.02
CA ARG A 674 27.59 10.74 16.05
C ARG A 674 28.15 9.32 16.21
N ASP A 675 28.06 8.76 17.41
CA ASP A 675 28.59 7.42 17.74
C ASP A 675 27.50 6.34 17.71
N GLU A 676 26.23 6.76 17.60
CA GLU A 676 25.04 5.90 17.73
C GLU A 676 24.38 5.61 16.37
N ALA A 677 24.52 6.51 15.38
CA ALA A 677 23.90 6.36 14.06
C ALA A 677 24.84 6.77 12.92
N VAL A 678 24.65 6.17 11.75
CA VAL A 678 25.32 6.57 10.51
C VAL A 678 24.32 7.13 9.51
N VAL A 679 24.39 8.41 9.22
CA VAL A 679 23.67 9.02 8.10
C VAL A 679 24.40 8.83 6.77
N ILE A 680 23.70 8.33 5.76
CA ILE A 680 24.13 8.24 4.37
C ILE A 680 23.16 9.05 3.51
N VAL A 681 23.65 10.06 2.82
CA VAL A 681 22.85 10.82 1.84
C VAL A 681 23.18 10.34 0.43
N ALA A 682 22.16 10.11 -0.39
CA ALA A 682 22.32 9.60 -1.74
C ALA A 682 21.68 10.51 -2.80
N GLY A 683 22.24 10.50 -4.00
CA GLY A 683 21.72 11.26 -5.12
C GLY A 683 22.64 11.27 -6.33
N TYR A 684 22.30 12.08 -7.33
CA TYR A 684 23.11 12.32 -8.51
C TYR A 684 24.38 13.12 -8.15
N SER A 685 25.50 12.83 -8.81
CA SER A 685 26.81 13.32 -8.36
C SER A 685 26.93 14.85 -8.36
N ARG A 686 26.33 15.54 -9.33
CA ARG A 686 26.39 17.00 -9.42
C ARG A 686 25.52 17.65 -8.36
N GLU A 687 24.30 17.15 -8.22
CA GLU A 687 23.27 17.62 -7.31
C GLU A 687 23.68 17.42 -5.85
N MET A 688 24.40 16.33 -5.55
CA MET A 688 24.98 16.11 -4.22
C MET A 688 26.12 17.08 -3.89
N ALA A 689 26.92 17.50 -4.88
CA ALA A 689 27.92 18.54 -4.66
C ALA A 689 27.26 19.89 -4.32
N ASP A 690 26.19 20.24 -5.04
CA ASP A 690 25.41 21.46 -4.79
C ASP A 690 24.68 21.41 -3.42
N PHE A 691 24.15 20.24 -3.03
CA PHE A 691 23.53 20.02 -1.73
C PHE A 691 24.49 20.25 -0.56
N LEU A 692 25.70 19.67 -0.63
CA LEU A 692 26.71 19.85 0.42
C LEU A 692 27.16 21.31 0.55
N ALA A 693 27.27 22.02 -0.58
CA ALA A 693 27.62 23.44 -0.61
C ALA A 693 26.53 24.37 -0.03
N THR A 694 25.30 23.86 0.16
CA THR A 694 24.17 24.67 0.66
C THR A 694 24.28 24.98 2.16
N ASN A 695 24.96 24.13 2.93
CA ASN A 695 25.13 24.34 4.38
C ASN A 695 26.53 23.88 4.84
N PRO A 696 27.37 24.78 5.39
CA PRO A 696 28.71 24.42 5.91
C PRO A 696 28.68 23.29 6.96
N GLY A 697 27.56 23.15 7.69
CA GLY A 697 27.31 22.03 8.58
C GLY A 697 27.35 20.70 7.85
N LEU A 698 26.66 20.57 6.71
CA LEU A 698 26.67 19.34 5.91
C LEU A 698 28.08 19.01 5.42
N GLU A 699 28.79 19.97 4.83
CA GLU A 699 30.17 19.77 4.33
C GLU A 699 31.12 19.28 5.45
N SER A 700 30.99 19.81 6.66
CA SER A 700 31.82 19.40 7.80
C SER A 700 31.51 17.99 8.32
N ARG A 701 30.23 17.57 8.31
CA ARG A 701 29.82 16.25 8.79
C ARG A 701 29.97 15.17 7.73
N PHE A 702 29.83 15.47 6.45
CA PHE A 702 29.97 14.49 5.37
C PHE A 702 31.40 14.48 4.84
N SER A 703 32.29 13.80 5.56
CA SER A 703 33.73 13.83 5.29
C SER A 703 34.18 13.04 4.04
N ARG A 704 33.31 12.20 3.47
CA ARG A 704 33.64 11.33 2.34
C ARG A 704 32.46 11.12 1.38
N THR A 705 32.80 11.13 0.10
CA THR A 705 31.90 10.80 -1.00
C THR A 705 32.36 9.53 -1.69
N ILE A 706 31.45 8.56 -1.82
CA ILE A 706 31.64 7.33 -2.56
C ILE A 706 30.91 7.47 -3.90
N GLU A 707 31.67 7.40 -4.99
CA GLU A 707 31.12 7.46 -6.35
C GLU A 707 30.72 6.07 -6.86
N PHE A 708 29.48 5.98 -7.34
CA PHE A 708 28.87 4.81 -7.94
C PHE A 708 28.77 5.00 -9.46
N PRO A 709 29.77 4.53 -10.24
CA PRO A 709 29.77 4.66 -11.69
C PRO A 709 28.68 3.78 -12.33
N ASN A 710 28.33 4.11 -13.58
CA ASN A 710 27.48 3.25 -14.39
C ASN A 710 28.17 1.89 -14.62
N TYR A 711 27.38 0.82 -14.63
CA TYR A 711 27.86 -0.51 -15.00
C TYR A 711 28.28 -0.53 -16.47
N SER A 712 29.38 -1.21 -16.76
CA SER A 712 29.76 -1.59 -18.11
C SER A 712 28.75 -2.56 -18.71
N ALA A 713 28.72 -2.66 -20.04
CA ALA A 713 27.84 -3.60 -20.73
C ALA A 713 28.06 -5.05 -20.27
N ALA A 714 29.31 -5.45 -20.02
CA ALA A 714 29.65 -6.78 -19.49
C ALA A 714 29.10 -7.03 -18.07
N GLU A 715 29.14 -6.01 -17.20
CA GLU A 715 28.56 -6.08 -15.86
C GLU A 715 27.03 -6.16 -15.92
N LEU A 716 26.37 -5.41 -16.82
CA LEU A 716 24.92 -5.50 -17.04
C LEU A 716 24.50 -6.89 -17.51
N VAL A 717 25.24 -7.50 -18.46
CA VAL A 717 25.02 -8.89 -18.88
C VAL A 717 25.21 -9.86 -17.70
N THR A 718 26.20 -9.61 -16.85
CA THR A 718 26.43 -10.42 -15.64
C THR A 718 25.26 -10.34 -14.67
N ILE A 719 24.67 -9.15 -14.49
CA ILE A 719 23.46 -8.95 -13.68
C ILE A 719 22.29 -9.72 -14.29
N VAL A 720 22.08 -9.66 -15.61
CA VAL A 720 21.04 -10.46 -16.29
C VAL A 720 21.26 -11.95 -16.07
N ARG A 721 22.50 -12.46 -16.19
CA ARG A 721 22.81 -13.87 -15.91
C ARG A 721 22.51 -14.26 -14.46
N GLN A 722 22.79 -13.39 -13.49
CA GLN A 722 22.42 -13.64 -12.09
C GLN A 722 20.90 -13.70 -11.90
N GLN A 723 20.14 -12.84 -12.59
CA GLN A 723 18.68 -12.90 -12.58
C GLN A 723 18.17 -14.20 -13.22
N CYS A 724 18.76 -14.63 -14.34
CA CYS A 724 18.42 -15.92 -14.95
C CYS A 724 18.62 -17.07 -13.95
N SER A 725 19.81 -17.17 -13.34
CA SER A 725 20.11 -18.23 -12.37
C SER A 725 19.21 -18.22 -11.14
N ARG A 726 18.75 -17.06 -10.68
CA ARG A 726 17.83 -16.93 -9.53
C ARG A 726 16.41 -17.37 -9.83
N HIS A 727 16.02 -17.35 -11.11
CA HIS A 727 14.68 -17.69 -11.59
C HIS A 727 14.70 -18.97 -12.44
N ASP A 728 15.71 -19.83 -12.25
CA ASP A 728 15.89 -21.11 -12.96
C ASP A 728 15.94 -21.02 -14.49
N TYR A 729 16.29 -19.85 -15.03
CA TYR A 729 16.56 -19.64 -16.45
C TYR A 729 18.05 -19.81 -16.78
N ARG A 730 18.32 -20.28 -18.00
CA ARG A 730 19.64 -20.36 -18.62
C ARG A 730 19.68 -19.47 -19.84
N LEU A 731 20.58 -18.50 -19.81
CA LEU A 731 20.83 -17.61 -20.93
C LEU A 731 21.76 -18.31 -21.93
N ASP A 732 21.30 -18.49 -23.17
CA ASP A 732 22.12 -18.99 -24.26
C ASP A 732 23.33 -18.07 -24.52
N GLU A 733 24.48 -18.63 -24.90
CA GLU A 733 25.71 -17.84 -25.09
C GLU A 733 25.58 -16.83 -26.24
N ARG A 734 24.87 -17.19 -27.31
CA ARG A 734 24.61 -16.26 -28.42
C ARG A 734 23.61 -15.17 -28.01
N ALA A 735 22.66 -15.48 -27.12
CA ALA A 735 21.79 -14.47 -26.51
C ALA A 735 22.59 -13.50 -25.63
N ALA A 736 23.56 -13.99 -24.87
CA ALA A 736 24.44 -13.14 -24.06
C ALA A 736 25.32 -12.20 -24.90
N GLU A 737 25.87 -12.67 -26.02
CA GLU A 737 26.61 -11.82 -26.98
C GLU A 737 25.74 -10.71 -27.58
N LEU A 738 24.46 -11.01 -27.82
CA LEU A 738 23.49 -10.06 -28.33
C LEU A 738 23.12 -9.02 -27.26
N LEU A 739 22.94 -9.44 -26.00
CA LEU A 739 22.73 -8.53 -24.89
C LEU A 739 23.93 -7.62 -24.63
N LEU A 740 25.15 -8.15 -24.80
CA LEU A 740 26.36 -7.35 -24.66
C LEU A 740 26.36 -6.20 -25.67
N ARG A 741 26.07 -6.47 -26.95
CA ARG A 741 25.94 -5.44 -27.99
C ARG A 741 24.82 -4.45 -27.70
N TYR A 742 23.66 -4.95 -27.30
CA TYR A 742 22.51 -4.13 -26.93
C TYR A 742 22.84 -3.14 -25.80
N PHE A 743 23.48 -3.61 -24.74
CA PHE A 743 23.89 -2.72 -23.66
C PHE A 743 25.04 -1.81 -24.07
N ASP A 744 25.91 -2.20 -25.00
CA ASP A 744 27.01 -1.35 -25.49
C ASP A 744 26.48 -0.15 -26.27
N GLU A 745 25.49 -0.37 -27.14
CA GLU A 745 24.83 0.65 -27.96
C GLU A 745 23.96 1.62 -27.15
N MET A 746 23.57 1.26 -25.91
CA MET A 746 22.80 2.15 -25.05
C MET A 746 23.63 3.33 -24.54
N PRO A 747 23.11 4.58 -24.62
CA PRO A 747 23.70 5.72 -23.96
C PRO A 747 23.61 5.56 -22.44
N LYS A 748 24.75 5.60 -21.77
CA LYS A 748 24.89 5.46 -20.31
C LYS A 748 25.17 6.83 -19.69
N ASP A 749 24.21 7.74 -19.81
CA ASP A 749 24.29 9.05 -19.18
C ASP A 749 24.10 8.98 -17.64
N ALA A 750 24.13 10.15 -16.98
CA ALA A 750 24.01 10.24 -15.53
C ALA A 750 22.64 9.80 -14.96
N THR A 751 21.63 9.66 -15.80
CA THR A 751 20.26 9.24 -15.42
C THR A 751 19.96 7.78 -15.75
N PHE A 752 20.94 7.08 -16.35
CA PHE A 752 20.77 5.69 -16.77
C PHE A 752 20.43 4.76 -15.60
N GLY A 753 19.43 3.89 -15.80
CA GLY A 753 18.86 3.04 -14.75
C GLY A 753 19.70 1.83 -14.32
N ASN A 754 20.84 1.55 -14.95
CA ASN A 754 21.81 0.51 -14.57
C ASN A 754 21.16 -0.86 -14.26
N GLY A 755 21.27 -1.36 -13.03
CA GLY A 755 20.68 -2.64 -12.62
C GLY A 755 19.16 -2.70 -12.77
N ARG A 756 18.47 -1.54 -12.70
CA ARG A 756 17.03 -1.46 -13.03
C ARG A 756 16.79 -1.69 -14.52
N THR A 757 17.65 -1.16 -15.38
CA THR A 757 17.61 -1.44 -16.83
C THR A 757 17.89 -2.92 -17.10
N ALA A 758 18.91 -3.51 -16.47
CA ALA A 758 19.20 -4.94 -16.62
C ALA A 758 18.02 -5.83 -16.20
N ARG A 759 17.36 -5.50 -15.07
CA ARG A 759 16.16 -6.22 -14.62
C ARG A 759 14.99 -6.09 -15.59
N LYS A 760 14.70 -4.88 -16.10
CA LYS A 760 13.67 -4.67 -17.13
C LYS A 760 13.97 -5.46 -18.40
N THR A 761 15.24 -5.50 -18.82
CA THR A 761 15.65 -6.30 -19.97
C THR A 761 15.42 -7.79 -19.74
N PHE A 762 15.70 -8.30 -18.53
CA PHE A 762 15.39 -9.69 -18.18
C PHE A 762 13.88 -9.98 -18.22
N GLU A 763 13.06 -9.12 -17.62
CA GLU A 763 11.58 -9.24 -17.64
C GLU A 763 11.06 -9.29 -19.09
N LEU A 764 11.55 -8.39 -19.96
CA LEU A 764 11.19 -8.36 -21.37
C LEU A 764 11.57 -9.64 -22.13
N ILE A 765 12.75 -10.20 -21.85
CA ILE A 765 13.20 -11.45 -22.48
C ILE A 765 12.30 -12.62 -22.03
N VAL A 766 11.89 -12.66 -20.77
CA VAL A 766 10.97 -13.69 -20.25
C VAL A 766 9.60 -13.56 -20.91
N ASP A 767 9.07 -12.35 -21.09
CA ASP A 767 7.79 -12.11 -21.78
C ASP A 767 7.83 -12.59 -23.24
N HIS A 768 8.94 -12.34 -23.94
CA HIS A 768 9.14 -12.82 -25.31
C HIS A 768 9.22 -14.34 -25.38
N GLN A 769 9.91 -14.98 -24.43
CA GLN A 769 10.00 -16.43 -24.35
C GLN A 769 8.63 -17.07 -24.09
N ALA A 770 7.86 -16.52 -23.14
CA ALA A 770 6.50 -16.98 -22.87
C ALA A 770 5.61 -16.87 -24.11
N SER A 771 5.70 -15.76 -24.84
CA SER A 771 4.97 -15.54 -26.09
C SER A 771 5.36 -16.54 -27.19
N ARG A 772 6.66 -16.84 -27.33
CA ARG A 772 7.14 -17.85 -28.29
C ARG A 772 6.62 -19.25 -27.93
N LEU A 773 6.70 -19.63 -26.66
CA LEU A 773 6.32 -20.96 -26.20
C LEU A 773 4.80 -21.17 -26.25
N ALA A 774 4.00 -20.13 -25.99
CA ALA A 774 2.54 -20.18 -26.12
C ALA A 774 2.07 -20.44 -27.57
N ALA A 775 2.88 -20.08 -28.58
CA ALA A 775 2.59 -20.34 -29.98
C ALA A 775 3.03 -21.73 -30.47
N SER A 776 3.71 -22.53 -29.62
CA SER A 776 4.22 -23.86 -29.98
C SER A 776 3.28 -24.98 -29.52
N PRO A 777 2.92 -25.95 -30.40
CA PRO A 777 2.02 -27.05 -30.07
C PRO A 777 2.64 -28.13 -29.16
N ALA A 778 3.95 -28.10 -28.93
CA ALA A 778 4.65 -28.98 -27.99
C ALA A 778 5.81 -28.21 -27.33
N VAL A 779 5.74 -28.05 -26.01
CA VAL A 779 6.76 -27.36 -25.19
C VAL A 779 7.38 -28.39 -24.25
N ALA A 780 8.70 -28.58 -24.33
CA ALA A 780 9.42 -29.43 -23.39
C ALA A 780 9.84 -28.63 -22.14
N THR A 781 10.05 -29.32 -21.01
CA THR A 781 10.49 -28.69 -19.76
C THR A 781 11.81 -27.94 -19.91
N SER A 782 12.70 -28.40 -20.79
CA SER A 782 13.95 -27.70 -21.13
C SER A 782 13.70 -26.32 -21.73
N ASP A 783 12.64 -26.18 -22.54
CA ASP A 783 12.32 -24.95 -23.26
C ASP A 783 11.84 -23.85 -22.31
N LEU A 784 11.15 -24.25 -21.23
CA LEU A 784 10.71 -23.35 -20.16
C LEU A 784 11.88 -22.68 -19.43
N THR A 785 13.05 -23.34 -19.41
CA THR A 785 14.24 -22.84 -18.70
C THR A 785 15.25 -22.15 -19.61
N GLN A 786 15.07 -22.16 -20.94
CA GLN A 786 16.07 -21.65 -21.88
C GLN A 786 15.63 -20.32 -22.51
N LEU A 787 16.50 -19.31 -22.43
CA LEU A 787 16.34 -18.02 -23.10
C LEU A 787 17.26 -17.99 -24.33
N LEU A 788 16.67 -17.88 -25.51
CA LEU A 788 17.34 -17.99 -26.80
C LEU A 788 17.54 -16.62 -27.46
N PRO A 789 18.38 -16.51 -28.51
CA PRO A 789 18.57 -15.28 -29.28
C PRO A 789 17.28 -14.64 -29.80
N GLU A 790 16.25 -15.44 -30.06
CA GLU A 790 14.94 -14.99 -30.56
C GLU A 790 14.11 -14.24 -29.51
N ASP A 791 14.44 -14.39 -28.22
CA ASP A 791 13.75 -13.72 -27.12
C ASP A 791 14.32 -12.31 -26.88
N MET A 792 15.40 -11.95 -27.57
CA MET A 792 16.09 -10.69 -27.33
C MET A 792 15.25 -9.50 -27.81
N PRO A 793 15.36 -8.32 -27.16
CA PRO A 793 14.54 -7.12 -27.43
C PRO A 793 14.53 -6.58 -28.88
N PHE A 794 15.34 -7.14 -29.76
CA PHE A 794 15.61 -6.70 -31.14
C PHE A 794 15.42 -7.84 -32.17
N ALA A 795 14.86 -8.98 -31.75
CA ALA A 795 14.55 -10.10 -32.65
C ALA A 795 13.29 -9.86 -33.53
N GLN A 796 12.52 -8.80 -33.27
CA GLN A 796 11.51 -8.30 -34.21
C GLN A 796 11.99 -7.01 -34.88
N PRO A 797 11.72 -6.81 -36.19
CA PRO A 797 12.14 -5.60 -36.88
C PRO A 797 11.45 -4.39 -36.23
N ILE A 798 12.27 -3.43 -35.80
CA ILE A 798 11.83 -2.09 -35.41
C ILE A 798 10.95 -1.56 -36.56
N PRO A 799 9.68 -1.16 -36.34
CA PRO A 799 8.94 -0.41 -37.34
C PRO A 799 9.73 0.88 -37.56
N SER A 800 10.34 1.03 -38.74
CA SER A 800 10.98 2.27 -39.11
C SER A 800 9.93 3.37 -39.01
N HIS A 801 10.17 4.34 -38.12
CA HIS A 801 9.43 5.58 -38.13
C HIS A 801 9.56 6.17 -39.53
N SER A 802 8.44 6.13 -40.27
CA SER A 802 8.25 6.86 -41.51
C SER A 802 8.53 8.33 -41.21
N THR A 803 9.61 8.84 -41.77
CA THR A 803 9.87 10.26 -41.92
C THR A 803 8.82 10.83 -42.88
N ALA A 804 7.73 11.34 -42.33
CA ALA A 804 6.91 12.32 -43.02
C ALA A 804 7.63 13.68 -42.95
N ALA A 805 8.61 13.85 -43.85
CA ALA A 805 9.14 15.16 -44.18
C ALA A 805 8.11 15.89 -45.05
N ALA A 806 7.81 17.13 -44.66
CA ALA A 806 6.95 18.04 -45.38
C ALA A 806 7.50 18.32 -46.80
N GLU A 807 6.74 17.96 -47.82
CA GLU A 807 6.84 18.57 -49.16
C GLU A 807 6.04 19.88 -49.14
N VAL A 808 6.76 20.99 -49.05
CA VAL A 808 6.24 22.30 -49.47
C VAL A 808 6.35 22.35 -51.00
N ALA A 809 5.24 22.10 -51.67
CA ALA A 809 5.10 22.38 -53.10
C ALA A 809 4.79 23.87 -53.28
N ASP A 810 5.80 24.56 -53.79
CA ASP A 810 5.72 25.84 -54.46
C ASP A 810 4.87 25.69 -55.74
N VAL A 811 3.72 26.35 -55.80
CA VAL A 811 3.00 26.61 -57.07
C VAL A 811 2.42 28.01 -57.03
N ASP A 812 3.09 28.90 -57.75
CA ASP A 812 2.53 30.06 -58.43
C ASP A 812 1.24 29.67 -59.21
N ARG A 813 0.07 30.15 -58.75
CA ARG A 813 -0.94 30.89 -59.54
C ARG A 813 -2.26 31.11 -58.79
#